data_AF-A0A7W1C7U6-F1
#
_entry.id   AF-A0A7W1C7U6-F1
#
_cell.length_a   1.000
_cell.length_b   1.000
_cell.length_c   1.000
_cell.angle_alpha   90.00
_cell.angle_beta   90.00
_cell.angle_gamma   90.00
#
_symmetry.space_group_name_H-M   'P 1'
#
loop_
_entity.id
_entity.type
_entity.pdbx_description
1 polymer ?
#
loop_
_entity_poly.entity_id
_entity_poly.type
_entity_poly.pdbx_seq_one_letter_code
_entity_poly.pdbx_strand_id
1 'polypeptide(L)'
;MDRIASFLDGKTLLVTGATGFLGQPLIEKILWTCPGVARIQVLIRPKRQFGGKVQSPRERLERELFESSVFDRLRYRHGEEFEDFLDGKLSVVAGDISHEGLGIEPALRQALQETVDVIVNSAAVVSFDAPLDQALELNALGPGRIAAFARECDKALLIHVSTAYVCGATDQSVPETIHHRADSDAAGPFPPRQFTDPENDIASIRRLIEEVHAEGRSPDVRRELVQALVQRRHGRGGGRREPRREMIENLRGRWVHNRLVEVGMSWARERGWNDTYTYTKALGEQVLVRERGDVPTAIVRPAIIESSLSEPSPGWLDGLRMADPLIAAIGKGRLRSLPLDPDVVLDLVPADMVVNVLLAAIPKLAEDGGLAVYQVATGSRNPVTMARLHELIIRYFTANPMLDKNGEPIRVKPLRFPGPARFRLQHRLKAAPLAAAENGLQKLIDWGTFDVRAQRLKRRVAATSAALEKLHYYGELYEPYLNLDCRFEVDHTMRLHEWLTDEERRRWDFDVTRLNWRHYMHVHIAGVKKHILKVERAGTFELDDEVAARRAAVSTIGDLLDHSAARFPDRAALQIQRDGVWERTTYAELAEAAREIAARLRALGLRKGDRVVLWSENQPEWGMAYFAASRLGLVVVPLDAQTWHREVRSIARFTGARSVLASRACAARLPRAGEGEVLLDVNDRCRPFGGDDAPHLLAADADVPEGAAGDGEVHADDPASIIFTTGTAVDPRGAIHTHRSFLSNLFGVSRYLSVSESDRFLSVLPLYHALEFTCGFLAPIYCGGTVTYARSLKPRAILETMRETGTTIMLGVPTLYALIRDDLERRVLGASRSPLRSNLMATTKQISRSWERRLGRNIGRQIFSRVHQELGGRIRFFVSGGSALGADLYDDFRALGLTIYEGYGLTETAPVLTVNPLYQSRRGSCGKPLPGVELRLYHTNRQGVGEIIVQSPSLMKGYYRNPDATARVMIDGWFHTGDLGWVDADGYLYITGRSKDVIVTGAGKNVYPMDLEAIYREIPEVREIVVVGIPDGLTEEIHAAIVPSGAQGEEARSTIQRATQALARDLPSYHRLQQVHLWEEMPLGPDGAVDRKAVRREIRERLRRREDVRRAETRLVIAADRKPGNESAVREKLERLSGVPFADITEDSHLYDDLGLDSLKAIELLLFLEHELAISFDDETAASLETVGDLLTEVRGRGRGDARPQRAPVERASNGRRPRAPGIRSALPYAQRKPLDRMLLGTA
;
A
#
# COMPACT_ATOMS: atom_id res chain seq x y z
N MET A 1 12.10 -2.44 31.42
CA MET A 1 11.27 -3.61 31.77
C MET A 1 9.82 -3.20 31.55
N ASP A 2 9.07 -3.99 30.78
CA ASP A 2 7.64 -3.78 30.50
C ASP A 2 6.82 -4.09 31.76
N ARG A 3 6.21 -3.06 32.36
CA ARG A 3 5.45 -3.14 33.62
C ARG A 3 4.22 -4.04 33.47
N ILE A 4 3.54 -3.98 32.33
CA ILE A 4 2.32 -4.76 32.10
C ILE A 4 2.69 -6.25 31.99
N ALA A 5 3.67 -6.58 31.15
CA ALA A 5 4.12 -7.95 30.99
C ALA A 5 4.74 -8.51 32.28
N SER A 6 5.54 -7.72 33.00
CA SER A 6 6.14 -8.12 34.26
C SER A 6 5.12 -8.31 35.38
N PHE A 7 4.04 -7.51 35.41
CA PHE A 7 3.00 -7.67 36.41
C PHE A 7 2.18 -8.95 36.19
N LEU A 8 1.88 -9.27 34.92
CA LEU A 8 1.08 -10.44 34.55
C LEU A 8 1.88 -11.76 34.58
N ASP A 9 3.20 -11.69 34.73
CA ASP A 9 4.04 -12.88 34.84
C ASP A 9 3.67 -13.72 36.07
N GLY A 10 3.42 -15.02 35.85
CA GLY A 10 2.96 -15.94 36.89
C GLY A 10 1.53 -15.73 37.40
N LYS A 11 0.77 -14.76 36.85
CA LYS A 11 -0.59 -14.46 37.30
C LYS A 11 -1.65 -15.35 36.67
N THR A 12 -2.74 -15.58 37.41
CA THR A 12 -3.94 -16.26 36.91
C THR A 12 -5.08 -15.26 36.73
N LEU A 13 -5.65 -15.23 35.52
CA LEU A 13 -6.75 -14.32 35.19
C LEU A 13 -8.07 -15.08 35.04
N LEU A 14 -9.17 -14.47 35.46
CA LEU A 14 -10.53 -14.91 35.13
C LEU A 14 -11.14 -13.93 34.11
N VAL A 15 -11.43 -14.40 32.90
CA VAL A 15 -12.04 -13.58 31.84
C VAL A 15 -13.48 -14.04 31.58
N THR A 16 -14.43 -13.13 31.79
CA THR A 16 -15.82 -13.34 31.36
C THR A 16 -16.02 -12.74 29.97
N GLY A 17 -16.96 -13.31 29.19
CA GLY A 17 -17.20 -12.83 27.83
C GLY A 17 -16.04 -13.13 26.87
N ALA A 18 -15.24 -14.16 27.17
CA ALA A 18 -14.09 -14.60 26.38
C ALA A 18 -14.43 -14.89 24.91
N THR A 19 -15.63 -15.42 24.64
CA THR A 19 -16.12 -15.67 23.27
C THR A 19 -16.69 -14.42 22.59
N GLY A 20 -16.75 -13.29 23.29
CA GLY A 20 -17.26 -12.02 22.80
C GLY A 20 -16.21 -11.22 22.03
N PHE A 21 -16.67 -10.18 21.34
CA PHE A 21 -15.85 -9.36 20.44
C PHE A 21 -14.62 -8.73 21.08
N LEU A 22 -14.71 -8.28 22.34
CA LEU A 22 -13.58 -7.69 23.06
C LEU A 22 -12.76 -8.73 23.84
N GLY A 23 -13.39 -9.81 24.32
CA GLY A 23 -12.73 -10.87 25.09
C GLY A 23 -11.71 -11.67 24.25
N GLN A 24 -12.06 -11.95 22.99
CA GLN A 24 -11.19 -12.64 22.04
C GLN A 24 -9.83 -11.93 21.81
N PRO A 25 -9.78 -10.65 21.35
CA PRO A 25 -8.52 -9.95 21.12
C PRO A 25 -7.79 -9.62 22.41
N LEU A 26 -8.49 -9.50 23.55
CA LEU A 26 -7.83 -9.39 24.87
C LEU A 26 -7.01 -10.65 25.19
N ILE A 27 -7.63 -11.83 25.06
CA ILE A 27 -6.94 -13.11 25.32
C ILE A 27 -5.79 -13.29 24.34
N GLU A 28 -6.00 -13.02 23.05
CA GLU A 28 -4.93 -13.11 22.05
C GLU A 28 -3.75 -12.18 22.39
N LYS A 29 -4.04 -10.92 22.73
CA LYS A 29 -3.01 -9.94 23.08
C LYS A 29 -2.21 -10.39 24.30
N ILE A 30 -2.87 -10.89 25.36
CA ILE A 30 -2.21 -11.42 26.56
C ILE A 30 -1.27 -12.56 26.18
N LEU A 31 -1.75 -13.55 25.42
CA LEU A 31 -0.93 -14.70 25.03
C LEU A 31 0.21 -14.33 24.08
N TRP A 32 0.01 -13.33 23.22
CA TRP A 32 1.03 -12.86 22.28
C TRP A 32 2.15 -12.08 22.96
N THR A 33 1.81 -11.22 23.92
CA THR A 33 2.73 -10.25 24.52
C THR A 33 3.21 -10.59 25.93
N CYS A 34 2.40 -11.33 26.69
CA CYS A 34 2.65 -11.71 28.08
C CYS A 34 2.62 -13.24 28.23
N PRO A 35 3.51 -13.99 27.54
CA PRO A 35 3.50 -15.45 27.59
C PRO A 35 3.80 -16.01 28.98
N GLY A 36 4.37 -15.20 29.89
CA GLY A 36 4.62 -15.53 31.29
C GLY A 36 3.36 -15.73 32.15
N VAL A 37 2.18 -15.37 31.66
CA VAL A 37 0.92 -15.60 32.37
C VAL A 37 0.74 -17.08 32.72
N ALA A 38 0.35 -17.38 33.96
CA ALA A 38 0.25 -18.76 34.44
C ALA A 38 -0.96 -19.48 33.84
N ARG A 39 -2.14 -18.85 33.92
CA ARG A 39 -3.39 -19.40 33.37
C ARG A 39 -4.40 -18.29 33.08
N ILE A 40 -5.26 -18.51 32.09
CA ILE A 40 -6.46 -17.71 31.84
C ILE A 40 -7.68 -18.62 31.96
N GLN A 41 -8.42 -18.45 33.04
CA GLN A 41 -9.70 -19.09 33.31
C GLN A 41 -10.78 -18.37 32.48
N VAL A 42 -11.39 -19.08 31.53
CA VAL A 42 -12.41 -18.51 30.63
C VAL A 42 -13.80 -19.01 31.03
N LEU A 43 -14.63 -18.09 31.53
CA LEU A 43 -16.00 -18.39 31.96
C LEU A 43 -16.92 -18.50 30.74
N ILE A 44 -17.43 -19.71 30.47
CA ILE A 44 -18.26 -20.01 29.30
C ILE A 44 -19.56 -20.69 29.73
N ARG A 45 -20.69 -20.06 29.40
CA ARG A 45 -22.02 -20.64 29.60
C ARG A 45 -22.31 -21.78 28.61
N PRO A 46 -22.99 -22.87 29.01
CA PRO A 46 -23.47 -23.87 28.06
C PRO A 46 -24.54 -23.28 27.12
N LYS A 47 -24.59 -23.74 25.86
CA LYS A 47 -25.54 -23.21 24.85
C LYS A 47 -26.49 -24.30 24.35
N ARG A 48 -27.79 -24.12 24.52
CA ARG A 48 -28.81 -25.02 23.94
C ARG A 48 -29.03 -24.68 22.47
N GLN A 49 -28.81 -25.65 21.59
CA GLN A 49 -29.04 -25.52 20.15
C GLN A 49 -30.48 -25.90 19.77
N PHE A 50 -30.90 -25.43 18.60
CA PHE A 50 -32.19 -25.77 18.00
C PHE A 50 -32.26 -27.30 17.77
N GLY A 51 -33.23 -27.97 18.39
CA GLY A 51 -33.33 -29.43 18.40
C GLY A 51 -32.93 -30.10 19.73
N GLY A 52 -32.59 -29.32 20.77
CA GLY A 52 -32.40 -29.82 22.14
C GLY A 52 -30.97 -30.29 22.48
N LYS A 53 -30.05 -30.28 21.52
CA LYS A 53 -28.62 -30.58 21.77
C LYS A 53 -27.98 -29.46 22.60
N VAL A 54 -27.33 -29.80 23.71
CA VAL A 54 -26.58 -28.85 24.55
C VAL A 54 -25.13 -28.87 24.09
N GLN A 55 -24.62 -27.71 23.67
CA GLN A 55 -23.21 -27.52 23.38
C GLN A 55 -22.47 -27.28 24.70
N SER A 56 -21.42 -28.07 24.95
CA SER A 56 -20.64 -27.97 26.19
C SER A 56 -19.79 -26.68 26.20
N PRO A 57 -19.41 -26.16 27.38
CA PRO A 57 -18.49 -25.03 27.47
C PRO A 57 -17.16 -25.25 26.73
N ARG A 58 -16.63 -26.48 26.75
CA ARG A 58 -15.40 -26.85 26.03
C ARG A 58 -15.59 -26.81 24.51
N GLU A 59 -16.68 -27.41 23.99
CA GLU A 59 -17.01 -27.34 22.56
C GLU A 59 -17.22 -25.89 22.08
N ARG A 60 -17.66 -24.98 22.97
CA ARG A 60 -17.76 -23.55 22.67
C ARG A 60 -16.39 -22.88 22.66
N LEU A 61 -15.48 -23.22 23.57
CA LEU A 61 -14.10 -22.70 23.55
C LEU A 61 -13.43 -23.01 22.21
N GLU A 62 -13.47 -24.27 21.79
CA GLU A 62 -12.84 -24.74 20.55
C GLU A 62 -13.44 -24.03 19.32
N ARG A 63 -14.77 -24.04 19.18
CA ARG A 63 -15.43 -23.40 18.03
C ARG A 63 -15.39 -21.88 18.01
N GLU A 64 -15.49 -21.22 19.16
CA GLU A 64 -15.65 -19.76 19.22
C GLU A 64 -14.31 -19.03 19.46
N LEU A 65 -13.30 -19.69 20.05
CA LEU A 65 -11.94 -19.13 20.18
C LEU A 65 -10.93 -19.83 19.27
N PHE A 66 -10.76 -21.16 19.33
CA PHE A 66 -9.64 -21.79 18.61
C PHE A 66 -9.76 -21.64 17.09
N GLU A 67 -10.98 -21.71 16.55
CA GLU A 67 -11.25 -21.49 15.13
C GLU A 67 -11.25 -20.00 14.72
N SER A 68 -11.25 -19.06 15.67
CA SER A 68 -11.36 -17.62 15.36
C SER A 68 -10.11 -17.07 14.69
N SER A 69 -10.30 -16.21 13.68
CA SER A 69 -9.21 -15.54 12.95
C SER A 69 -8.45 -14.52 13.81
N VAL A 70 -8.95 -14.22 15.01
CA VAL A 70 -8.24 -13.36 15.96
C VAL A 70 -6.89 -13.98 16.34
N PHE A 71 -6.81 -15.31 16.40
CA PHE A 71 -5.64 -16.08 16.84
C PHE A 71 -4.71 -16.48 15.68
N ASP A 72 -4.91 -15.98 14.45
CA ASP A 72 -4.11 -16.38 13.28
C ASP A 72 -2.60 -16.12 13.49
N ARG A 73 -2.24 -15.04 14.21
CA ARG A 73 -0.85 -14.74 14.57
C ARG A 73 -0.24 -15.79 15.50
N LEU A 74 -0.97 -16.18 16.56
CA LEU A 74 -0.53 -17.25 17.45
C LEU A 74 -0.48 -18.59 16.74
N ARG A 75 -1.46 -18.88 15.88
CA ARG A 75 -1.49 -20.10 15.06
C ARG A 75 -0.28 -20.17 14.13
N TYR A 76 0.08 -19.07 13.50
CA TYR A 76 1.28 -18.96 12.68
C TYR A 76 2.56 -19.16 13.49
N ARG A 77 2.64 -18.60 14.71
CA ARG A 77 3.80 -18.72 15.60
C ARG A 77 4.03 -20.14 16.11
N HIS A 78 2.96 -20.84 16.49
CA HIS A 78 3.04 -22.16 17.15
C HIS A 78 2.84 -23.34 16.19
N GLY A 79 2.34 -23.12 14.97
CA GLY A 79 2.19 -24.17 13.97
C GLY A 79 1.29 -25.32 14.46
N GLU A 80 1.80 -26.54 14.43
CA GLU A 80 1.10 -27.74 14.90
C GLU A 80 0.90 -27.76 16.43
N GLU A 81 1.74 -27.07 17.21
CA GLU A 81 1.64 -26.98 18.68
C GLU A 81 0.63 -25.91 19.16
N PHE A 82 -0.12 -25.28 18.25
CA PHE A 82 -1.02 -24.19 18.59
C PHE A 82 -2.12 -24.57 19.59
N GLU A 83 -2.79 -25.71 19.37
CA GLU A 83 -3.85 -26.17 20.27
C GLU A 83 -3.28 -26.57 21.63
N ASP A 84 -2.14 -27.26 21.66
CA ASP A 84 -1.44 -27.64 22.89
C ASP A 84 -1.00 -26.41 23.70
N PHE A 85 -0.52 -25.36 23.02
CA PHE A 85 -0.18 -24.08 23.66
C PHE A 85 -1.41 -23.42 24.28
N LEU A 86 -2.53 -23.38 23.56
CA LEU A 86 -3.78 -22.81 24.09
C LEU A 86 -4.32 -23.64 25.25
N ASP A 87 -4.28 -24.97 25.19
CA ASP A 87 -4.69 -25.84 26.29
C ASP A 87 -3.78 -25.72 27.51
N GLY A 88 -2.49 -25.47 27.30
CA GLY A 88 -1.56 -25.14 28.37
C GLY A 88 -1.90 -23.83 29.09
N LYS A 89 -2.50 -22.86 28.38
CA LYS A 89 -2.73 -21.50 28.92
C LYS A 89 -4.19 -21.22 29.30
N LEU A 90 -5.15 -21.85 28.66
CA LEU A 90 -6.59 -21.59 28.80
C LEU A 90 -7.28 -22.74 29.53
N SER A 91 -8.06 -22.40 30.56
CA SER A 91 -8.88 -23.36 31.30
C SER A 91 -10.34 -22.95 31.24
N VAL A 92 -11.23 -23.85 30.80
CA VAL A 92 -12.66 -23.56 30.70
C VAL A 92 -13.32 -23.66 32.08
N VAL A 93 -14.00 -22.59 32.48
CA VAL A 93 -14.86 -22.57 33.66
C VAL A 93 -16.31 -22.59 33.19
N ALA A 94 -17.03 -23.67 33.48
CA ALA A 94 -18.45 -23.78 33.20
C ALA A 94 -19.23 -22.89 34.19
N GLY A 95 -19.90 -21.85 33.69
CA GLY A 95 -20.70 -20.95 34.52
C GLY A 95 -21.39 -19.85 33.71
N ASP A 96 -22.26 -19.09 34.36
CA ASP A 96 -23.01 -17.98 33.77
C ASP A 96 -23.24 -16.88 34.82
N ILE A 97 -22.83 -15.66 34.47
CA ILE A 97 -22.91 -14.49 35.36
C ILE A 97 -24.36 -14.07 35.69
N SER A 98 -25.36 -14.59 34.95
CA SER A 98 -26.77 -14.38 35.27
C SER A 98 -27.26 -15.17 36.48
N HIS A 99 -26.43 -16.02 37.08
CA HIS A 99 -26.78 -16.84 38.23
C HIS A 99 -25.93 -16.49 39.46
N GLU A 100 -26.52 -16.68 40.64
CA GLU A 100 -25.80 -16.57 41.92
C GLU A 100 -24.57 -17.50 41.95
N GLY A 101 -23.48 -17.04 42.56
CA GLY A 101 -22.21 -17.77 42.55
C GLY A 101 -21.64 -18.01 41.14
N LEU A 102 -22.04 -17.21 40.15
CA LEU A 102 -21.65 -17.30 38.74
C LEU A 102 -22.06 -18.63 38.06
N GLY A 103 -22.97 -19.40 38.69
CA GLY A 103 -23.33 -20.75 38.22
C GLY A 103 -22.17 -21.74 38.20
N ILE A 104 -21.09 -21.47 38.95
CA ILE A 104 -19.91 -22.32 39.07
C ILE A 104 -20.15 -23.34 40.18
N GLU A 105 -19.69 -24.58 39.97
CA GLU A 105 -19.73 -25.62 41.00
C GLU A 105 -18.98 -25.16 42.28
N PRO A 106 -19.51 -25.40 43.49
CA PRO A 106 -18.90 -24.90 44.75
C PRO A 106 -17.42 -25.25 44.93
N ALA A 107 -17.00 -26.48 44.59
CA ALA A 107 -15.60 -26.90 44.72
C ALA A 107 -14.67 -26.14 43.75
N LEU A 108 -15.09 -25.99 42.49
CA LEU A 108 -14.34 -25.20 41.49
C LEU A 108 -14.32 -23.72 41.86
N ARG A 109 -15.42 -23.18 42.39
CA ARG A 109 -15.50 -21.79 42.87
C ARG A 109 -14.48 -21.52 43.97
N GLN A 110 -14.35 -22.42 44.94
CA GLN A 110 -13.35 -22.29 46.01
C GLN A 110 -11.92 -22.30 45.45
N ALA A 111 -11.61 -23.23 44.54
CA ALA A 111 -10.29 -23.28 43.91
C ALA A 111 -9.96 -22.00 43.12
N LEU A 112 -10.95 -21.38 42.48
CA LEU A 112 -10.76 -20.10 41.77
C LEU A 112 -10.54 -18.93 42.74
N GLN A 113 -11.21 -18.91 43.90
CA GLN A 113 -11.03 -17.87 44.92
C GLN A 113 -9.58 -17.80 45.45
N GLU A 114 -8.94 -18.96 45.58
CA GLU A 114 -7.55 -19.09 46.06
C GLU A 114 -6.50 -18.80 44.97
N THR A 115 -6.86 -18.88 43.69
CA THR A 115 -5.89 -18.85 42.58
C THR A 115 -5.99 -17.62 41.68
N VAL A 116 -7.15 -16.97 41.57
CA VAL A 116 -7.36 -15.85 40.63
C VAL A 116 -6.78 -14.55 41.18
N ASP A 117 -5.86 -13.94 40.44
CA ASP A 117 -5.25 -12.64 40.76
C ASP A 117 -5.99 -11.45 40.12
N VAL A 118 -6.54 -11.64 38.92
CA VAL A 118 -7.18 -10.56 38.15
C VAL A 118 -8.45 -11.07 37.48
N ILE A 119 -9.55 -10.34 37.65
CA ILE A 119 -10.84 -10.63 37.02
C ILE A 119 -11.12 -9.57 35.97
N VAL A 120 -11.28 -9.96 34.71
CA VAL A 120 -11.71 -9.08 33.63
C VAL A 120 -13.14 -9.45 33.21
N ASN A 121 -14.08 -8.59 33.60
CA ASN A 121 -15.50 -8.77 33.32
C ASN A 121 -15.91 -8.05 32.02
N SER A 122 -15.96 -8.79 30.91
CA SER A 122 -16.41 -8.29 29.60
C SER A 122 -17.77 -8.88 29.14
N ALA A 123 -18.35 -9.81 29.91
CA ALA A 123 -19.65 -10.39 29.60
C ALA A 123 -20.78 -9.34 29.72
N ALA A 124 -21.54 -9.18 28.64
CA ALA A 124 -22.67 -8.27 28.58
C ALA A 124 -23.62 -8.65 27.43
N VAL A 125 -24.87 -8.21 27.53
CA VAL A 125 -25.74 -8.08 26.35
C VAL A 125 -25.52 -6.72 25.75
N VAL A 126 -25.11 -6.67 24.49
CA VAL A 126 -24.74 -5.43 23.78
C VAL A 126 -25.74 -5.03 22.69
N SER A 127 -26.89 -5.71 22.60
CA SER A 127 -27.96 -5.35 21.66
C SER A 127 -28.80 -4.23 22.25
N PHE A 128 -29.07 -3.19 21.49
CA PHE A 128 -29.97 -2.11 21.92
C PHE A 128 -31.39 -2.62 22.16
N ASP A 129 -31.84 -3.58 21.36
CA ASP A 129 -33.12 -4.26 21.46
C ASP A 129 -33.04 -5.56 22.28
N ALA A 130 -32.17 -5.61 23.28
CA ALA A 130 -32.15 -6.71 24.24
C ALA A 130 -33.45 -6.72 25.07
N PRO A 131 -34.04 -7.91 25.31
CA PRO A 131 -35.19 -8.01 26.19
C PRO A 131 -34.77 -7.65 27.63
N LEU A 132 -35.66 -6.94 28.33
CA LEU A 132 -35.38 -6.31 29.62
C LEU A 132 -34.91 -7.29 30.70
N ASP A 133 -35.44 -8.52 30.72
CA ASP A 133 -35.05 -9.59 31.63
C ASP A 133 -33.57 -9.98 31.45
N GLN A 134 -33.16 -10.21 30.21
CA GLN A 134 -31.79 -10.59 29.88
C GLN A 134 -30.81 -9.44 30.14
N ALA A 135 -31.21 -8.20 29.80
CA ALA A 135 -30.40 -7.02 30.04
C ALA A 135 -30.21 -6.76 31.54
N LEU A 136 -31.26 -6.91 32.36
CA LEU A 136 -31.18 -6.79 33.81
C LEU A 136 -30.20 -7.81 34.41
N GLU A 137 -30.34 -9.09 34.06
CA GLU A 137 -29.52 -10.15 34.67
C GLU A 137 -28.04 -10.04 34.29
N LEU A 138 -27.72 -9.73 33.04
CA LEU A 138 -26.34 -9.71 32.56
C LEU A 138 -25.65 -8.35 32.74
N ASN A 139 -26.34 -7.24 32.48
CA ASN A 139 -25.71 -5.91 32.50
C ASN A 139 -25.83 -5.21 33.86
N ALA A 140 -26.89 -5.47 34.65
CA ALA A 140 -27.09 -4.83 35.94
C ALA A 140 -26.68 -5.71 37.13
N LEU A 141 -27.19 -6.94 37.20
CA LEU A 141 -26.92 -7.84 38.33
C LEU A 141 -25.60 -8.60 38.18
N GLY A 142 -25.24 -8.98 36.96
CA GLY A 142 -23.98 -9.68 36.63
C GLY A 142 -22.72 -8.98 37.18
N PRO A 143 -22.52 -7.67 36.96
CA PRO A 143 -21.38 -6.93 37.53
C PRO A 143 -21.31 -7.01 39.06
N GLY A 144 -22.47 -6.93 39.75
CA GLY A 144 -22.54 -7.09 41.21
C GLY A 144 -22.13 -8.49 41.67
N ARG A 145 -22.58 -9.53 40.98
CA ARG A 145 -22.21 -10.93 41.29
C ARG A 145 -20.72 -11.19 41.08
N ILE A 146 -20.13 -10.59 40.03
CA ILE A 146 -18.68 -10.65 39.80
C ILE A 146 -17.91 -9.89 40.88
N ALA A 147 -18.40 -8.72 41.30
CA ALA A 147 -17.80 -7.95 42.39
C ALA A 147 -17.85 -8.72 43.72
N ALA A 148 -18.97 -9.38 44.00
CA ALA A 148 -19.12 -10.27 45.16
C ALA A 148 -18.14 -11.44 45.11
N PHE A 149 -17.98 -12.09 43.96
CA PHE A 149 -16.99 -13.15 43.77
C PHE A 149 -15.55 -12.64 43.94
N ALA A 150 -15.23 -11.44 43.43
CA ALA A 150 -13.91 -10.82 43.58
C ALA A 150 -13.56 -10.56 45.05
N ARG A 151 -14.55 -10.18 45.88
CA ARG A 151 -14.39 -9.98 47.33
C ARG A 151 -14.10 -11.27 48.09
N GLU A 152 -14.55 -12.40 47.56
CA GLU A 152 -14.27 -13.73 48.12
C GLU A 152 -12.89 -14.27 47.72
N CYS A 153 -12.19 -13.61 46.78
CA CYS A 153 -10.84 -13.98 46.38
C CYS A 153 -9.82 -13.28 47.30
N ASP A 154 -8.66 -13.91 47.54
CA ASP A 154 -7.69 -13.42 48.54
C ASP A 154 -7.15 -12.01 48.24
N LYS A 155 -6.81 -11.72 46.97
CA LYS A 155 -6.19 -10.46 46.53
C LYS A 155 -6.57 -10.06 45.09
N ALA A 156 -7.77 -10.39 44.63
CA ALA A 156 -8.15 -10.17 43.24
C ALA A 156 -8.27 -8.67 42.90
N LEU A 157 -7.86 -8.30 41.68
CA LEU A 157 -8.18 -7.01 41.05
C LEU A 157 -9.36 -7.18 40.11
N LEU A 158 -10.26 -6.20 40.05
CA LEU A 158 -11.43 -6.25 39.17
C LEU A 158 -11.37 -5.19 38.06
N ILE A 159 -11.38 -5.64 36.81
CA ILE A 159 -11.56 -4.78 35.63
C ILE A 159 -12.95 -5.05 35.04
N HIS A 160 -13.80 -4.02 34.96
CA HIS A 160 -15.15 -4.14 34.41
C HIS A 160 -15.30 -3.33 33.11
N VAL A 161 -15.80 -3.98 32.05
CA VAL A 161 -16.12 -3.33 30.79
C VAL A 161 -17.57 -2.85 30.79
N SER A 162 -17.74 -1.53 30.75
CA SER A 162 -19.02 -0.84 30.64
C SER A 162 -19.16 -0.19 29.26
N THR A 163 -19.77 0.99 29.15
CA THR A 163 -19.93 1.78 27.92
C THR A 163 -19.84 3.27 28.25
N ALA A 164 -19.28 4.09 27.36
CA ALA A 164 -19.26 5.55 27.55
C ALA A 164 -20.69 6.14 27.62
N TYR A 165 -21.65 5.49 26.95
CA TYR A 165 -23.05 5.91 26.87
C TYR A 165 -23.89 5.65 28.14
N VAL A 166 -23.26 5.30 29.28
CA VAL A 166 -23.98 5.22 30.57
C VAL A 166 -24.54 6.58 31.02
N CYS A 167 -24.09 7.68 30.42
CA CYS A 167 -24.53 9.04 30.68
C CYS A 167 -25.96 9.36 30.23
N GLY A 168 -26.61 8.46 29.48
CA GLY A 168 -27.93 8.70 28.91
C GLY A 168 -27.94 9.76 27.81
N ALA A 169 -29.11 10.31 27.51
CA ALA A 169 -29.28 11.36 26.51
C ALA A 169 -28.79 12.72 27.04
N THR A 170 -27.62 13.17 26.59
CA THR A 170 -27.01 14.45 26.98
C THR A 170 -26.26 15.06 25.79
N ASP A 171 -26.27 16.39 25.70
CA ASP A 171 -25.52 17.22 24.75
C ASP A 171 -24.27 17.86 25.39
N GLN A 172 -23.89 17.40 26.58
CA GLN A 172 -22.78 17.95 27.37
C GLN A 172 -21.53 17.05 27.33
N SER A 173 -20.42 17.61 27.81
CA SER A 173 -19.19 16.88 28.09
C SER A 173 -19.43 15.86 29.22
N VAL A 174 -18.93 14.64 29.06
CA VAL A 174 -19.14 13.52 29.99
C VAL A 174 -17.80 13.17 30.65
N PRO A 175 -17.64 13.42 31.97
CA PRO A 175 -16.39 13.17 32.69
C PRO A 175 -16.16 11.68 33.02
N GLU A 176 -14.91 11.32 33.29
CA GLU A 176 -14.49 9.99 33.77
C GLU A 176 -14.80 9.78 35.26
N THR A 177 -16.08 9.94 35.64
CA THR A 177 -16.58 9.72 37.00
C THR A 177 -17.81 8.80 36.99
N ILE A 178 -18.14 8.25 38.16
CA ILE A 178 -19.41 7.52 38.34
C ILE A 178 -20.55 8.54 38.29
N HIS A 179 -21.59 8.24 37.53
CA HIS A 179 -22.78 9.09 37.51
C HIS A 179 -23.45 9.09 38.89
N HIS A 180 -23.68 10.28 39.45
CA HIS A 180 -24.31 10.43 40.76
C HIS A 180 -25.78 10.81 40.65
N ARG A 181 -26.54 10.55 41.71
CA ARG A 181 -27.99 10.74 41.81
C ARG A 181 -28.48 12.18 41.55
N ALA A 182 -27.60 13.18 41.65
CA ALA A 182 -27.96 14.60 41.66
C ALA A 182 -27.48 15.41 40.43
N ASP A 183 -26.97 14.77 39.38
CA ASP A 183 -26.41 15.47 38.21
C ASP A 183 -27.49 16.06 37.25
N SER A 184 -28.66 16.47 37.78
CA SER A 184 -29.91 16.74 37.05
C SER A 184 -30.41 18.19 37.07
N ASP A 185 -29.53 19.20 37.05
CA ASP A 185 -29.97 20.62 37.02
C ASP A 185 -29.92 21.27 35.62
N ALA A 186 -29.69 20.51 34.54
CA ALA A 186 -29.66 21.08 33.19
C ALA A 186 -31.06 21.08 32.55
N ALA A 187 -31.60 22.27 32.29
CA ALA A 187 -32.77 22.50 31.44
C ALA A 187 -32.44 22.17 29.96
N GLY A 188 -32.41 20.88 29.62
CA GLY A 188 -32.22 20.36 28.26
C GLY A 188 -33.52 19.76 27.67
N PRO A 189 -33.53 19.38 26.39
CA PRO A 189 -34.70 18.77 25.72
C PRO A 189 -35.01 17.33 26.18
N PHE A 190 -34.21 16.76 27.08
CA PHE A 190 -34.34 15.39 27.58
C PHE A 190 -34.86 15.37 29.04
N PRO A 191 -35.60 14.33 29.47
CA PRO A 191 -36.04 14.21 30.85
C PRO A 191 -34.85 14.09 31.81
N PRO A 192 -34.96 14.62 33.05
CA PRO A 192 -33.87 14.58 34.02
C PRO A 192 -33.47 13.14 34.33
N ARG A 193 -32.16 12.88 34.31
CA ARG A 193 -31.58 11.57 34.64
C ARG A 193 -31.81 11.29 36.12
N GLN A 194 -32.73 10.39 36.44
CA GLN A 194 -33.05 10.04 37.82
C GLN A 194 -32.88 8.53 38.05
N PHE A 195 -31.83 8.16 38.80
CA PHE A 195 -31.88 6.94 39.59
C PHE A 195 -32.62 7.26 40.89
N THR A 196 -33.69 6.53 41.20
CA THR A 196 -34.35 6.69 42.51
C THR A 196 -33.46 6.09 43.60
N ASP A 197 -33.20 4.79 43.46
CA ASP A 197 -32.29 3.94 44.22
C ASP A 197 -32.10 2.64 43.41
N PRO A 198 -30.87 2.12 43.22
CA PRO A 198 -30.64 0.92 42.40
C PRO A 198 -31.50 -0.30 42.79
N GLU A 199 -31.76 -0.52 44.08
CA GLU A 199 -32.57 -1.66 44.52
C GLU A 199 -34.05 -1.48 44.18
N ASN A 200 -34.59 -0.27 44.40
CA ASN A 200 -35.96 0.06 44.01
C ASN A 200 -36.18 -0.02 42.50
N ASP A 201 -35.21 0.43 41.71
CA ASP A 201 -35.24 0.31 40.25
C ASP A 201 -35.22 -1.17 39.83
N ILE A 202 -34.32 -1.99 40.38
CA ILE A 202 -34.26 -3.44 40.13
C ILE A 202 -35.59 -4.12 40.51
N ALA A 203 -36.15 -3.82 41.68
CA ALA A 203 -37.41 -4.39 42.13
C ALA A 203 -38.60 -3.99 41.24
N SER A 204 -38.58 -2.78 40.69
CA SER A 204 -39.61 -2.29 39.77
C SER A 204 -39.50 -2.95 38.40
N ILE A 205 -38.27 -3.11 37.88
CA ILE A 205 -38.01 -3.84 36.63
C ILE A 205 -38.43 -5.31 36.75
N ARG A 206 -38.16 -5.97 37.89
CA ARG A 206 -38.60 -7.35 38.14
C ARG A 206 -40.12 -7.49 38.10
N ARG A 207 -40.86 -6.59 38.76
CA ARG A 207 -42.33 -6.56 38.69
C ARG A 207 -42.83 -6.41 37.25
N LEU A 208 -42.22 -5.52 36.50
CA LEU A 208 -42.56 -5.28 35.10
C LEU A 208 -42.33 -6.51 34.21
N ILE A 209 -41.22 -7.23 34.43
CA ILE A 209 -40.93 -8.50 33.75
C ILE A 209 -42.00 -9.56 34.08
N GLU A 210 -42.36 -9.70 35.37
CA GLU A 210 -43.39 -10.63 35.83
C GLU A 210 -44.76 -10.33 35.19
N GLU A 211 -45.13 -9.05 35.10
CA GLU A 211 -46.36 -8.59 34.45
C GLU A 211 -46.39 -8.98 32.97
N VAL A 212 -45.31 -8.76 32.21
CA VAL A 212 -45.23 -9.15 30.79
C VAL A 212 -45.34 -10.67 30.62
N HIS A 213 -44.70 -11.45 31.51
CA HIS A 213 -44.86 -12.91 31.49
C HIS A 213 -46.27 -13.37 31.87
N ALA A 214 -46.96 -12.66 32.75
CA ALA A 214 -48.36 -12.92 33.08
C ALA A 214 -49.28 -12.56 31.89
N GLU A 215 -49.07 -11.42 31.24
CA GLU A 215 -49.79 -10.98 30.04
C GLU A 215 -49.63 -12.00 28.90
N GLY A 216 -48.41 -12.48 28.66
CA GLY A 216 -48.15 -13.51 27.65
C GLY A 216 -48.82 -14.87 27.94
N ARG A 217 -49.25 -15.12 29.19
CA ARG A 217 -50.04 -16.31 29.58
C ARG A 217 -51.55 -16.06 29.53
N SER A 218 -51.99 -14.85 29.21
CA SER A 218 -53.41 -14.49 29.18
C SER A 218 -54.18 -15.23 28.08
N PRO A 219 -55.50 -15.47 28.28
CA PRO A 219 -56.37 -16.02 27.25
C PRO A 219 -56.41 -15.17 25.97
N ASP A 220 -56.23 -13.85 26.08
CA ASP A 220 -56.33 -12.91 24.97
C ASP A 220 -55.14 -13.03 24.02
N VAL A 221 -53.91 -12.98 24.53
CA VAL A 221 -52.70 -13.21 23.75
C VAL A 221 -52.73 -14.60 23.12
N ARG A 222 -53.19 -15.63 23.87
CA ARG A 222 -53.34 -16.97 23.30
C ARG A 222 -54.33 -17.00 22.13
N ARG A 223 -55.47 -16.31 22.22
CA ARG A 223 -56.44 -16.20 21.13
C ARG A 223 -55.83 -15.51 19.91
N GLU A 224 -55.11 -14.41 20.10
CA GLU A 224 -54.42 -13.67 19.05
C GLU A 224 -53.39 -14.54 18.31
N LEU A 225 -52.51 -15.23 19.06
CA LEU A 225 -51.48 -16.10 18.48
C LEU A 225 -52.09 -17.28 17.70
N VAL A 226 -53.19 -17.85 18.19
CA VAL A 226 -53.93 -18.92 17.49
C VAL A 226 -54.58 -18.36 16.21
N GLN A 227 -55.19 -17.18 16.24
CA GLN A 227 -55.75 -16.55 15.04
C GLN A 227 -54.68 -16.26 13.99
N ALA A 228 -53.53 -15.71 14.39
CA ALA A 228 -52.40 -15.46 13.50
C ALA A 228 -51.87 -16.75 12.84
N LEU A 229 -51.86 -17.87 13.58
CA LEU A 229 -51.52 -19.19 13.06
C LEU A 229 -52.54 -19.71 12.04
N VAL A 230 -53.83 -19.57 12.33
CA VAL A 230 -54.92 -20.00 11.44
C VAL A 230 -54.88 -19.20 10.13
N GLN A 231 -54.69 -17.89 10.19
CA GLN A 231 -54.55 -17.04 9.00
C GLN A 231 -53.34 -17.42 8.14
N ARG A 232 -52.19 -17.75 8.75
CA ARG A 232 -51.00 -18.22 8.00
C ARG A 232 -51.18 -19.61 7.36
N ARG A 233 -52.08 -20.45 7.88
CA ARG A 233 -52.33 -21.81 7.36
C ARG A 233 -53.31 -21.84 6.17
N HIS A 234 -54.22 -20.87 6.07
CA HIS A 234 -55.19 -20.81 4.97
C HIS A 234 -54.57 -20.63 3.57
N GLY A 235 -53.27 -20.33 3.46
CA GLY A 235 -52.53 -20.28 2.18
C GLY A 235 -51.86 -21.60 1.72
N ARG A 236 -51.99 -22.71 2.46
CA ARG A 236 -51.51 -24.04 2.04
C ARG A 236 -52.54 -25.09 2.44
N GLY A 237 -53.32 -25.59 1.47
CA GLY A 237 -54.49 -26.45 1.63
C GLY A 237 -54.29 -27.71 2.49
N GLY A 238 -54.33 -27.55 3.82
CA GLY A 238 -54.31 -28.62 4.80
C GLY A 238 -55.39 -28.38 5.87
N GLY A 239 -56.22 -29.39 6.12
CA GLY A 239 -57.46 -29.31 6.89
C GLY A 239 -57.36 -28.88 8.37
N ARG A 240 -58.55 -28.66 8.96
CA ARG A 240 -58.83 -28.27 10.35
C ARG A 240 -58.22 -29.24 11.40
N ARG A 241 -56.92 -29.15 11.65
CA ARG A 241 -56.29 -29.69 12.88
C ARG A 241 -55.77 -28.54 13.73
N GLU A 242 -56.04 -28.58 15.03
CA GLU A 242 -55.53 -27.60 16.00
C GLU A 242 -53.99 -27.44 15.87
N PRO A 243 -53.45 -26.22 16.04
CA PRO A 243 -52.02 -26.00 16.06
C PRO A 243 -51.35 -26.81 17.19
N ARG A 244 -50.21 -27.44 16.92
CA ARG A 244 -49.45 -28.17 17.95
C ARG A 244 -49.10 -27.22 19.11
N ARG A 245 -49.30 -27.67 20.36
CA ARG A 245 -49.03 -26.90 21.59
C ARG A 245 -47.64 -26.24 21.60
N GLU A 246 -46.62 -26.96 21.12
CA GLU A 246 -45.25 -26.48 20.99
C GLU A 246 -45.10 -25.25 20.05
N MET A 247 -45.88 -25.18 18.97
CA MET A 247 -45.85 -24.05 18.05
C MET A 247 -46.46 -22.79 18.67
N ILE A 248 -47.54 -22.95 19.44
CA ILE A 248 -48.16 -21.86 20.20
C ILE A 248 -47.17 -21.36 21.26
N GLU A 249 -46.48 -22.28 21.94
CA GLU A 249 -45.48 -21.92 22.95
C GLU A 249 -44.28 -21.16 22.35
N ASN A 250 -43.78 -21.58 21.18
CA ASN A 250 -42.71 -20.86 20.46
C ASN A 250 -43.14 -19.46 19.97
N LEU A 251 -44.42 -19.28 19.64
CA LEU A 251 -44.96 -17.96 19.29
C LEU A 251 -45.15 -17.09 20.53
N ARG A 252 -45.61 -17.67 21.64
CA ARG A 252 -45.71 -17.00 22.93
C ARG A 252 -44.33 -16.52 23.39
N GLY A 253 -43.30 -17.36 23.29
CA GLY A 253 -41.93 -16.98 23.62
C GLY A 253 -41.43 -15.78 22.81
N ARG A 254 -41.70 -15.75 21.49
CA ARG A 254 -41.37 -14.58 20.64
C ARG A 254 -42.18 -13.33 20.97
N TRP A 255 -43.46 -13.50 21.30
CA TRP A 255 -44.32 -12.39 21.71
C TRP A 255 -43.79 -11.76 23.01
N VAL A 256 -43.49 -12.59 24.02
CA VAL A 256 -42.93 -12.14 25.30
C VAL A 256 -41.59 -11.43 25.08
N HIS A 257 -40.71 -12.01 24.26
CA HIS A 257 -39.44 -11.41 23.91
C HIS A 257 -39.62 -9.99 23.34
N ASN A 258 -40.44 -9.83 22.30
CA ASN A 258 -40.69 -8.52 21.69
C ASN A 258 -41.31 -7.53 22.68
N ARG A 259 -42.23 -7.99 23.53
CA ARG A 259 -42.88 -7.15 24.54
C ARG A 259 -41.89 -6.64 25.59
N LEU A 260 -40.97 -7.49 26.04
CA LEU A 260 -39.89 -7.11 26.96
C LEU A 260 -38.93 -6.08 26.35
N VAL A 261 -38.68 -6.16 25.02
CA VAL A 261 -37.91 -5.15 24.30
C VAL A 261 -38.62 -3.80 24.30
N GLU A 262 -39.91 -3.76 23.93
CA GLU A 262 -40.71 -2.54 23.89
C GLU A 262 -40.78 -1.85 25.27
N VAL A 263 -41.09 -2.63 26.30
CA VAL A 263 -41.28 -2.14 27.66
C VAL A 263 -39.95 -1.66 28.25
N GLY A 264 -38.84 -2.38 28.00
CA GLY A 264 -37.50 -1.95 28.41
C GLY A 264 -37.07 -0.62 27.76
N MET A 265 -37.36 -0.45 26.46
CA MET A 265 -37.10 0.80 25.75
C MET A 265 -37.89 1.97 26.32
N SER A 266 -39.18 1.77 26.63
CA SER A 266 -40.01 2.80 27.27
C SER A 266 -39.45 3.17 28.65
N TRP A 267 -39.13 2.16 29.45
CA TRP A 267 -38.60 2.32 30.80
C TRP A 267 -37.34 3.19 30.84
N ALA A 268 -36.40 2.91 29.93
CA ALA A 268 -35.14 3.64 29.81
C ALA A 268 -35.37 5.11 29.39
N ARG A 269 -36.21 5.35 28.38
CA ARG A 269 -36.49 6.69 27.84
C ARG A 269 -37.19 7.61 28.81
N GLU A 270 -38.15 7.08 29.57
CA GLU A 270 -38.84 7.82 30.64
C GLU A 270 -37.88 8.31 31.73
N ARG A 271 -36.69 7.69 31.85
CA ARG A 271 -35.67 8.02 32.86
C ARG A 271 -34.46 8.76 32.31
N GLY A 272 -34.44 9.08 31.01
CA GLY A 272 -33.36 9.86 30.39
C GLY A 272 -32.28 9.02 29.68
N TRP A 273 -32.51 7.74 29.42
CA TRP A 273 -31.61 6.89 28.61
C TRP A 273 -32.20 6.56 27.25
N ASN A 274 -31.35 6.39 26.23
CA ASN A 274 -31.79 6.15 24.85
C ASN A 274 -32.45 4.77 24.68
N ASP A 275 -31.94 3.77 25.41
CA ASP A 275 -32.37 2.37 25.32
C ASP A 275 -32.09 1.56 26.60
N THR A 276 -32.60 0.34 26.60
CA THR A 276 -32.43 -0.65 27.68
C THR A 276 -30.96 -0.96 27.96
N TYR A 277 -30.10 -1.00 26.94
CA TYR A 277 -28.69 -1.36 27.07
C TYR A 277 -27.92 -0.34 27.90
N THR A 278 -28.01 0.93 27.52
CA THR A 278 -27.32 2.04 28.20
C THR A 278 -27.82 2.23 29.62
N TYR A 279 -29.13 2.13 29.85
CA TYR A 279 -29.72 2.20 31.19
C TYR A 279 -29.24 1.05 32.09
N THR A 280 -29.29 -0.20 31.61
CA THR A 280 -28.90 -1.36 32.43
C THR A 280 -27.39 -1.41 32.70
N LYS A 281 -26.55 -0.92 31.78
CA LYS A 281 -25.12 -0.71 32.02
C LYS A 281 -24.87 0.35 33.10
N ALA A 282 -25.58 1.47 33.03
CA ALA A 282 -25.46 2.53 34.04
C ALA A 282 -25.91 2.04 35.43
N LEU A 283 -27.02 1.29 35.50
CA LEU A 283 -27.48 0.63 36.72
C LEU A 283 -26.46 -0.40 37.24
N GLY A 284 -25.86 -1.18 36.33
CA GLY A 284 -24.83 -2.17 36.68
C GLY A 284 -23.58 -1.58 37.29
N GLU A 285 -23.15 -0.40 36.87
CA GLU A 285 -22.06 0.31 37.54
C GLU A 285 -22.40 0.67 38.99
N GLN A 286 -23.64 1.11 39.26
CA GLN A 286 -24.09 1.41 40.62
C GLN A 286 -24.09 0.16 41.51
N VAL A 287 -24.58 -0.96 40.98
CA VAL A 287 -24.58 -2.24 41.67
C VAL A 287 -23.14 -2.72 41.92
N LEU A 288 -22.27 -2.63 40.92
CA LEU A 288 -20.87 -3.02 41.06
C LEU A 288 -20.13 -2.19 42.12
N VAL A 289 -20.31 -0.86 42.12
CA VAL A 289 -19.66 0.03 43.09
C VAL A 289 -20.14 -0.24 44.51
N ARG A 290 -21.41 -0.63 44.68
CA ARG A 290 -21.97 -1.04 45.96
C ARG A 290 -21.42 -2.39 46.45
N GLU A 291 -21.31 -3.38 45.55
CA GLU A 291 -20.95 -4.75 45.93
C GLU A 291 -19.44 -5.00 46.06
N ARG A 292 -18.59 -4.20 45.39
CA ARG A 292 -17.13 -4.43 45.35
C ARG A 292 -16.42 -4.40 46.71
N GLY A 293 -16.99 -3.74 47.73
CA GLY A 293 -16.30 -3.51 49.00
C GLY A 293 -14.95 -2.81 48.79
N ASP A 294 -13.88 -3.39 49.34
CA ASP A 294 -12.51 -2.85 49.25
C ASP A 294 -11.71 -3.35 48.04
N VAL A 295 -12.29 -4.24 47.22
CA VAL A 295 -11.62 -4.80 46.02
C VAL A 295 -11.23 -3.69 45.04
N PRO A 296 -9.94 -3.47 44.73
CA PRO A 296 -9.53 -2.49 43.74
C PRO A 296 -10.24 -2.76 42.41
N THR A 297 -10.93 -1.75 41.89
CA THR A 297 -11.75 -1.90 40.69
C THR A 297 -11.49 -0.80 39.67
N ALA A 298 -11.32 -1.15 38.40
CA ALA A 298 -11.35 -0.20 37.28
C ALA A 298 -12.56 -0.45 36.38
N ILE A 299 -13.30 0.62 36.04
CA ILE A 299 -14.37 0.59 35.07
C ILE A 299 -13.86 1.21 33.76
N VAL A 300 -13.78 0.40 32.72
CA VAL A 300 -13.39 0.84 31.38
C VAL A 300 -14.64 1.01 30.52
N ARG A 301 -14.86 2.23 30.04
CA ARG A 301 -16.03 2.68 29.27
C ARG A 301 -15.62 2.98 27.83
N PRO A 302 -15.57 1.98 26.94
CA PRO A 302 -15.40 2.25 25.53
C PRO A 302 -16.62 2.97 24.94
N ALA A 303 -16.38 3.83 23.96
CA ALA A 303 -17.41 4.30 23.04
C ALA A 303 -17.78 3.22 22.02
N ILE A 304 -18.20 3.59 20.79
CA ILE A 304 -18.53 2.61 19.75
C ILE A 304 -17.25 1.91 19.30
N ILE A 305 -17.08 0.65 19.71
CA ILE A 305 -15.93 -0.17 19.32
C ILE A 305 -16.14 -0.67 17.90
N GLU A 306 -15.17 -0.36 17.04
CA GLU A 306 -15.11 -0.83 15.66
C GLU A 306 -13.87 -1.74 15.49
N SER A 307 -13.56 -2.14 14.26
CA SER A 307 -12.42 -3.03 13.96
C SER A 307 -11.09 -2.59 14.57
N SER A 308 -10.15 -3.51 14.79
CA SER A 308 -8.78 -3.15 15.19
C SER A 308 -8.10 -2.19 14.19
N LEU A 309 -7.27 -1.29 14.71
CA LEU A 309 -6.40 -0.45 13.89
C LEU A 309 -5.18 -1.23 13.40
N SER A 310 -4.53 -1.95 14.32
CA SER A 310 -3.27 -2.66 14.06
C SER A 310 -3.33 -4.13 14.51
N GLU A 311 -3.80 -4.40 15.73
CA GLU A 311 -3.66 -5.73 16.35
C GLU A 311 -5.01 -6.39 16.70
N PRO A 312 -5.16 -7.71 16.60
CA PRO A 312 -4.18 -8.70 16.16
C PRO A 312 -3.84 -8.59 14.67
N SER A 313 -4.76 -8.15 13.83
CA SER A 313 -4.47 -7.76 12.45
C SER A 313 -5.25 -6.49 12.11
N PRO A 314 -4.77 -5.60 11.23
CA PRO A 314 -5.50 -4.40 10.84
C PRO A 314 -6.88 -4.75 10.25
N GLY A 315 -7.93 -4.12 10.78
CA GLY A 315 -9.30 -4.32 10.30
C GLY A 315 -9.94 -5.62 10.76
N TRP A 316 -9.39 -6.30 11.78
CA TRP A 316 -10.05 -7.47 12.36
C TRP A 316 -11.36 -7.05 13.03
N LEU A 317 -12.42 -7.81 12.75
CA LEU A 317 -13.72 -7.68 13.41
C LEU A 317 -14.52 -8.99 13.38
N ASP A 318 -15.43 -9.16 14.34
CA ASP A 318 -16.29 -10.33 14.46
C ASP A 318 -17.79 -9.96 14.57
N GLY A 319 -18.53 -10.29 13.50
CA GLY A 319 -19.95 -9.99 13.32
C GLY A 319 -20.26 -8.59 12.77
N LEU A 320 -21.46 -8.41 12.20
CA LEU A 320 -21.99 -7.09 11.82
C LEU A 320 -22.43 -6.34 13.07
N ARG A 321 -21.79 -5.23 13.42
CA ARG A 321 -22.17 -4.40 14.58
C ARG A 321 -22.33 -2.94 14.17
N MET A 322 -23.14 -2.20 14.92
CA MET A 322 -23.26 -0.74 14.86
C MET A 322 -23.22 -0.12 13.45
N ALA A 323 -22.07 0.42 13.02
CA ALA A 323 -21.93 1.09 11.73
C ALA A 323 -21.80 0.12 10.54
N ASP A 324 -21.34 -1.13 10.74
CA ASP A 324 -21.05 -2.08 9.66
C ASP A 324 -22.25 -2.36 8.74
N PRO A 325 -23.48 -2.60 9.25
CA PRO A 325 -24.65 -2.80 8.39
C PRO A 325 -24.92 -1.60 7.49
N LEU A 326 -24.70 -0.38 7.99
CA LEU A 326 -24.89 0.86 7.24
C LEU A 326 -23.79 1.02 6.19
N ILE A 327 -22.51 0.83 6.56
CA ILE A 327 -21.36 0.87 5.65
C ILE A 327 -21.54 -0.15 4.51
N ALA A 328 -21.91 -1.38 4.85
CA ALA A 328 -22.19 -2.43 3.87
C ALA A 328 -23.39 -2.08 2.96
N ALA A 329 -24.44 -1.46 3.50
CA ALA A 329 -25.60 -1.03 2.73
C ALA A 329 -25.28 0.14 1.79
N ILE A 330 -24.41 1.07 2.21
CA ILE A 330 -23.88 2.17 1.37
C ILE A 330 -23.11 1.57 0.20
N GLY A 331 -22.12 0.73 0.48
CA GLY A 331 -21.29 0.14 -0.56
C GLY A 331 -22.08 -0.74 -1.54
N LYS A 332 -23.16 -1.41 -1.09
CA LYS A 332 -24.07 -2.19 -1.95
C LYS A 332 -25.02 -1.31 -2.75
N GLY A 333 -24.95 0.01 -2.61
CA GLY A 333 -25.84 0.98 -3.27
C GLY A 333 -27.29 0.90 -2.83
N ARG A 334 -27.56 0.29 -1.66
CA ARG A 334 -28.92 0.03 -1.13
C ARG A 334 -29.42 1.15 -0.24
N LEU A 335 -28.52 1.87 0.43
CA LEU A 335 -28.86 3.01 1.29
C LEU A 335 -28.84 4.32 0.47
N ARG A 336 -29.90 5.12 0.56
CA ARG A 336 -30.01 6.42 -0.13
C ARG A 336 -30.29 7.60 0.80
N SER A 337 -30.75 7.33 2.02
CA SER A 337 -31.06 8.33 3.02
C SER A 337 -31.01 7.72 4.41
N LEU A 338 -30.56 8.48 5.40
CA LEU A 338 -30.51 8.07 6.81
C LEU A 338 -30.90 9.27 7.71
N PRO A 339 -31.70 9.07 8.78
CA PRO A 339 -32.10 10.16 9.67
C PRO A 339 -30.98 10.50 10.66
N LEU A 340 -30.01 11.29 10.21
CA LEU A 340 -28.88 11.75 11.01
C LEU A 340 -28.66 13.26 10.86
N ASP A 341 -27.99 13.84 11.85
CA ASP A 341 -27.47 15.19 11.78
C ASP A 341 -26.00 15.15 11.29
N PRO A 342 -25.65 15.82 10.17
CA PRO A 342 -24.29 15.79 9.62
C PRO A 342 -23.23 16.40 10.54
N ASP A 343 -23.60 17.30 11.45
CA ASP A 343 -22.67 18.09 12.26
C ASP A 343 -22.34 17.42 13.61
N VAL A 344 -23.11 16.40 14.00
CA VAL A 344 -22.89 15.61 15.23
C VAL A 344 -21.58 14.83 15.17
N VAL A 345 -20.84 14.85 16.28
CA VAL A 345 -19.63 14.05 16.49
C VAL A 345 -20.02 12.60 16.79
N LEU A 346 -19.44 11.66 16.05
CA LEU A 346 -19.61 10.23 16.33
C LEU A 346 -18.35 9.67 16.99
N ASP A 347 -18.54 9.08 18.15
CA ASP A 347 -17.47 8.53 18.96
C ASP A 347 -17.17 7.07 18.62
N LEU A 348 -16.13 6.86 17.80
CA LEU A 348 -15.67 5.54 17.35
C LEU A 348 -14.28 5.23 17.92
N VAL A 349 -14.04 3.99 18.35
CA VAL A 349 -12.71 3.57 18.85
C VAL A 349 -12.28 2.22 18.30
N PRO A 350 -11.00 2.04 17.94
CA PRO A 350 -10.46 0.74 17.55
C PRO A 350 -10.44 -0.27 18.71
N ALA A 351 -10.74 -1.54 18.40
CA ALA A 351 -10.76 -2.61 19.40
C ALA A 351 -9.43 -2.80 20.15
N ASP A 352 -8.29 -2.67 19.47
CA ASP A 352 -6.96 -2.79 20.06
C ASP A 352 -6.62 -1.69 21.06
N MET A 353 -7.09 -0.46 20.84
CA MET A 353 -6.92 0.62 21.82
C MET A 353 -7.66 0.30 23.13
N VAL A 354 -8.89 -0.24 23.03
CA VAL A 354 -9.67 -0.65 24.21
C VAL A 354 -8.96 -1.79 24.96
N VAL A 355 -8.43 -2.78 24.24
CA VAL A 355 -7.64 -3.87 24.84
C VAL A 355 -6.38 -3.35 25.54
N ASN A 356 -5.67 -2.40 24.93
CA ASN A 356 -4.47 -1.84 25.55
C ASN A 356 -4.79 -1.03 26.83
N VAL A 357 -5.91 -0.29 26.86
CA VAL A 357 -6.38 0.37 28.09
C VAL A 357 -6.72 -0.65 29.17
N LEU A 358 -7.42 -1.73 28.84
CA LEU A 358 -7.72 -2.81 29.80
C LEU A 358 -6.45 -3.38 30.44
N LEU A 359 -5.42 -3.62 29.63
CA LEU A 359 -4.16 -4.20 30.11
C LEU A 359 -3.31 -3.20 30.89
N ALA A 360 -3.26 -1.93 30.47
CA ALA A 360 -2.57 -0.88 31.20
C ALA A 360 -3.22 -0.56 32.55
N ALA A 361 -4.56 -0.65 32.63
CA ALA A 361 -5.30 -0.39 33.86
C ALA A 361 -4.99 -1.41 34.97
N ILE A 362 -4.61 -2.65 34.64
CA ILE A 362 -4.36 -3.72 35.64
C ILE A 362 -3.22 -3.36 36.61
N PRO A 363 -1.97 -3.15 36.16
CA PRO A 363 -0.88 -2.81 37.08
C PRO A 363 -1.10 -1.43 37.71
N LYS A 364 -1.73 -0.49 37.00
CA LYS A 364 -2.02 0.84 37.56
C LYS A 364 -3.01 0.76 38.73
N LEU A 365 -4.04 -0.07 38.60
CA LEU A 365 -5.00 -0.34 39.67
C LEU A 365 -4.36 -1.06 40.85
N ALA A 366 -3.38 -1.93 40.61
CA ALA A 366 -2.60 -2.57 41.65
C ALA A 366 -1.76 -1.57 42.46
N GLU A 367 -1.23 -0.52 41.81
CA GLU A 367 -0.48 0.57 42.45
C GLU A 367 -1.40 1.52 43.23
N ASP A 368 -2.49 1.98 42.62
CA ASP A 368 -3.31 3.07 43.16
C ASP A 368 -4.42 2.58 44.12
N GLY A 369 -4.89 1.35 43.94
CA GLY A 369 -6.05 0.81 44.68
C GLY A 369 -7.37 1.54 44.35
N GLY A 370 -8.40 1.28 45.15
CA GLY A 370 -9.66 2.04 45.09
C GLY A 370 -10.51 1.80 43.84
N LEU A 371 -11.10 2.87 43.31
CA LEU A 371 -11.98 2.84 42.13
C LEU A 371 -11.45 3.81 41.06
N ALA A 372 -11.17 3.29 39.87
CA ALA A 372 -10.76 4.07 38.70
C ALA A 372 -11.82 3.98 37.59
N VAL A 373 -12.00 5.06 36.82
CA VAL A 373 -12.88 5.09 35.65
C VAL A 373 -12.07 5.62 34.47
N TYR A 374 -12.08 4.87 33.37
CA TYR A 374 -11.39 5.19 32.12
C TYR A 374 -12.39 5.19 30.97
N GLN A 375 -12.49 6.27 30.22
CA GLN A 375 -13.27 6.36 28.99
C GLN A 375 -12.36 6.20 27.78
N VAL A 376 -12.68 5.23 26.92
CA VAL A 376 -11.96 5.03 25.65
C VAL A 376 -12.83 5.61 24.54
N ALA A 377 -12.57 6.86 24.21
CA ALA A 377 -13.37 7.65 23.28
C ALA A 377 -12.51 8.67 22.51
N THR A 378 -13.05 9.23 21.44
CA THR A 378 -12.36 10.18 20.54
C THR A 378 -12.93 11.60 20.58
N GLY A 379 -14.18 11.80 21.00
CA GLY A 379 -14.93 13.02 20.75
C GLY A 379 -14.37 14.27 21.42
N SER A 380 -13.74 14.14 22.59
CA SER A 380 -13.11 15.27 23.29
C SER A 380 -11.74 15.67 22.74
N ARG A 381 -10.98 14.73 22.14
CA ARG A 381 -9.57 14.95 21.75
C ARG A 381 -9.29 14.84 20.25
N ASN A 382 -10.07 14.05 19.51
CA ASN A 382 -9.93 13.80 18.07
C ASN A 382 -11.30 13.53 17.40
N PRO A 383 -12.22 14.51 17.41
CA PRO A 383 -13.60 14.31 16.95
C PRO A 383 -13.71 14.02 15.45
N VAL A 384 -14.65 13.15 15.07
CA VAL A 384 -15.09 12.95 13.69
C VAL A 384 -16.59 13.21 13.56
N THR A 385 -16.97 14.11 12.65
CA THR A 385 -18.39 14.39 12.39
C THR A 385 -18.99 13.34 11.46
N MET A 386 -20.31 13.17 11.54
CA MET A 386 -21.02 12.26 10.64
C MET A 386 -20.86 12.63 9.16
N ALA A 387 -20.84 13.93 8.84
CA ALA A 387 -20.53 14.41 7.49
C ALA A 387 -19.15 13.95 7.01
N ARG A 388 -18.14 14.06 7.89
CA ARG A 388 -16.77 13.65 7.57
C ARG A 388 -16.66 12.14 7.40
N LEU A 389 -17.28 11.37 8.29
CA LEU A 389 -17.31 9.91 8.20
C LEU A 389 -17.97 9.44 6.91
N HIS A 390 -19.12 10.02 6.57
CA HIS A 390 -19.81 9.77 5.31
C HIS A 390 -18.95 10.11 4.08
N GLU A 391 -18.25 11.24 4.09
CA GLU A 391 -17.30 11.61 3.02
C GLU A 391 -16.21 10.53 2.84
N LEU A 392 -15.63 10.05 3.94
CA LEU A 392 -14.59 9.02 3.93
C LEU A 392 -15.12 7.69 3.38
N ILE A 393 -16.32 7.25 3.81
CA ILE A 393 -16.96 6.03 3.32
C ILE A 393 -17.28 6.12 1.82
N ILE A 394 -17.87 7.23 1.37
CA ILE A 394 -18.19 7.44 -0.05
C ILE A 394 -16.91 7.49 -0.89
N ARG A 395 -15.86 8.17 -0.40
CA ARG A 395 -14.57 8.22 -1.08
C ARG A 395 -13.97 6.82 -1.22
N TYR A 396 -13.99 6.02 -0.15
CA TYR A 396 -13.50 4.64 -0.19
C TYR A 396 -14.23 3.81 -1.24
N PHE A 397 -15.57 3.75 -1.23
CA PHE A 397 -16.33 2.94 -2.17
C PHE A 397 -16.35 3.50 -3.60
N THR A 398 -16.05 4.79 -3.77
CA THR A 398 -15.82 5.37 -5.11
C THR A 398 -14.49 4.88 -5.69
N ALA A 399 -13.44 4.77 -4.86
CA ALA A 399 -12.14 4.26 -5.28
C ALA A 399 -12.08 2.72 -5.35
N ASN A 400 -12.81 2.03 -4.46
CA ASN A 400 -12.84 0.57 -4.28
C ASN A 400 -14.30 0.07 -4.33
N PRO A 401 -14.98 0.15 -5.48
CA PRO A 401 -16.38 -0.22 -5.60
C PRO A 401 -16.58 -1.71 -5.33
N MET A 402 -17.64 -2.05 -4.60
CA MET A 402 -18.07 -3.45 -4.52
C MET A 402 -18.64 -3.90 -5.85
N LEU A 403 -18.52 -5.19 -6.13
CA LEU A 403 -19.04 -5.79 -7.35
C LEU A 403 -20.48 -6.27 -7.15
N ASP A 404 -21.31 -6.11 -8.18
CA ASP A 404 -22.61 -6.74 -8.22
C ASP A 404 -22.49 -8.22 -8.59
N LYS A 405 -23.64 -8.91 -8.65
CA LYS A 405 -23.70 -10.34 -9.00
C LYS A 405 -23.18 -10.69 -10.42
N ASN A 406 -22.97 -9.69 -11.27
CA ASN A 406 -22.45 -9.83 -12.63
C ASN A 406 -20.97 -9.42 -12.71
N GLY A 407 -20.33 -9.07 -11.59
CA GLY A 407 -18.94 -8.58 -11.56
C GLY A 407 -18.79 -7.10 -11.92
N GLU A 408 -19.88 -6.34 -12.02
CA GLU A 408 -19.83 -4.92 -12.39
C GLU A 408 -19.68 -4.02 -11.16
N PRO A 409 -18.85 -2.95 -11.22
CA PRO A 409 -18.70 -1.99 -10.13
C PRO A 409 -20.02 -1.29 -9.72
N ILE A 410 -20.42 -1.43 -8.47
CA ILE A 410 -21.56 -0.74 -7.88
C ILE A 410 -21.20 0.73 -7.66
N ARG A 411 -21.95 1.64 -8.32
CA ARG A 411 -21.80 3.08 -8.10
C ARG A 411 -22.55 3.52 -6.85
N VAL A 412 -21.80 3.89 -5.82
CA VAL A 412 -22.35 4.54 -4.63
C VAL A 412 -22.78 5.97 -4.92
N LYS A 413 -23.82 6.45 -4.24
CA LYS A 413 -24.28 7.85 -4.32
C LYS A 413 -24.23 8.47 -2.92
N PRO A 414 -23.91 9.77 -2.80
CA PRO A 414 -24.01 10.47 -1.53
C PRO A 414 -25.38 10.27 -0.89
N LEU A 415 -25.40 9.98 0.41
CA LEU A 415 -26.62 9.87 1.19
C LEU A 415 -27.29 11.23 1.34
N ARG A 416 -28.60 11.20 1.52
CA ARG A 416 -29.38 12.35 1.98
C ARG A 416 -29.63 12.22 3.48
N PHE A 417 -29.63 13.34 4.19
CA PHE A 417 -29.85 13.38 5.64
C PHE A 417 -31.20 14.05 5.96
N PRO A 418 -32.35 13.38 5.72
CA PRO A 418 -33.64 13.92 6.12
C PRO A 418 -33.80 13.84 7.65
N GLY A 419 -34.41 14.85 8.27
CA GLY A 419 -34.80 14.74 9.68
C GLY A 419 -35.75 13.55 9.94
N PRO A 420 -35.83 13.02 11.18
CA PRO A 420 -36.53 11.77 11.51
C PRO A 420 -37.99 11.70 11.01
N ALA A 421 -38.75 12.79 11.15
CA ALA A 421 -40.13 12.85 10.67
C ALA A 421 -40.25 12.70 9.15
N ARG A 422 -39.34 13.33 8.38
CA ARG A 422 -39.30 13.21 6.92
C ARG A 422 -38.88 11.80 6.49
N PHE A 423 -37.94 11.18 7.21
CA PHE A 423 -37.53 9.79 6.95
C PHE A 423 -38.69 8.80 7.14
N ARG A 424 -39.43 8.89 8.27
CA ARG A 424 -40.63 8.06 8.54
C ARG A 424 -41.71 8.24 7.47
N LEU A 425 -41.96 9.47 7.04
CA LEU A 425 -42.91 9.75 5.96
C LEU A 425 -42.47 9.12 4.62
N GLN A 426 -41.19 9.26 4.24
CA GLN A 426 -40.65 8.65 3.02
C GLN A 426 -40.72 7.12 3.05
N HIS A 427 -40.51 6.49 4.21
CA HIS A 427 -40.66 5.06 4.38
C HIS A 427 -42.12 4.63 4.13
N ARG A 428 -43.09 5.27 4.82
CA ARG A 428 -44.53 4.97 4.67
C ARG A 428 -45.00 5.08 3.21
N LEU A 429 -44.60 6.14 2.51
CA LEU A 429 -44.96 6.36 1.10
C LEU A 429 -44.39 5.29 0.16
N LYS A 430 -43.25 4.68 0.50
CA LYS A 430 -42.62 3.61 -0.31
C LYS A 430 -43.11 2.21 0.07
N ALA A 431 -43.40 1.97 1.35
CA ALA A 431 -43.82 0.67 1.87
C ALA A 431 -45.28 0.33 1.49
N ALA A 432 -46.19 1.30 1.55
CA ALA A 432 -47.62 1.09 1.25
C ALA A 432 -47.91 0.44 -0.13
N PRO A 433 -47.33 0.90 -1.25
CA PRO A 433 -47.57 0.26 -2.55
C PRO A 433 -46.94 -1.14 -2.66
N LEU A 434 -45.82 -1.40 -1.97
CA LEU A 434 -45.19 -2.73 -1.95
C LEU A 434 -46.06 -3.74 -1.19
N ALA A 435 -46.59 -3.34 -0.02
CA ALA A 435 -47.51 -4.17 0.76
C ALA A 435 -48.81 -4.45 -0.02
N ALA A 436 -49.36 -3.44 -0.70
CA ALA A 436 -50.54 -3.62 -1.56
C ALA A 436 -50.25 -4.58 -2.73
N ALA A 437 -49.09 -4.46 -3.38
CA ALA A 437 -48.67 -5.35 -4.46
C ALA A 437 -48.44 -6.79 -3.98
N GLU A 438 -47.82 -6.97 -2.81
CA GLU A 438 -47.61 -8.31 -2.22
C GLU A 438 -48.94 -8.99 -1.89
N ASN A 439 -49.88 -8.26 -1.28
CA ASN A 439 -51.22 -8.74 -0.98
C ASN A 439 -52.02 -9.04 -2.26
N GLY A 440 -51.91 -8.22 -3.31
CA GLY A 440 -52.55 -8.46 -4.60
C GLY A 440 -52.01 -9.71 -5.30
N LEU A 441 -50.68 -9.89 -5.31
CA LEU A 441 -50.04 -11.09 -5.87
C LEU A 441 -50.36 -12.36 -5.08
N GLN A 442 -50.51 -12.25 -3.76
CA GLN A 442 -50.96 -13.36 -2.91
C GLN A 442 -52.38 -13.78 -3.28
N LYS A 443 -53.33 -12.84 -3.41
CA LYS A 443 -54.71 -13.13 -3.82
C LYS A 443 -54.79 -13.80 -5.19
N LEU A 444 -53.96 -13.39 -6.16
CA LEU A 444 -53.89 -14.01 -7.49
C LEU A 444 -53.39 -15.47 -7.43
N ILE A 445 -52.40 -15.75 -6.58
CA ILE A 445 -51.88 -17.11 -6.36
C ILE A 445 -52.96 -17.98 -5.67
N ASP A 446 -53.70 -17.43 -4.71
CA ASP A 446 -54.75 -18.15 -3.99
C ASP A 446 -55.98 -18.45 -4.87
N TRP A 447 -56.22 -17.65 -5.92
CA TRP A 447 -57.26 -17.89 -6.94
C TRP A 447 -56.92 -18.97 -7.98
N GLY A 448 -55.87 -19.76 -7.77
CA GLY A 448 -55.63 -21.00 -8.53
C GLY A 448 -54.89 -20.83 -9.86
N THR A 449 -54.38 -19.63 -10.17
CA THR A 449 -53.43 -19.48 -11.29
C THR A 449 -52.03 -19.87 -10.83
N PHE A 450 -51.63 -21.12 -11.12
CA PHE A 450 -50.25 -21.60 -10.92
C PHE A 450 -49.29 -20.95 -11.93
N ASP A 451 -49.16 -19.62 -11.90
CA ASP A 451 -48.20 -18.90 -12.72
C ASP A 451 -46.87 -18.75 -11.96
N VAL A 452 -45.87 -19.51 -12.39
CA VAL A 452 -44.48 -19.44 -11.91
C VAL A 452 -43.96 -17.99 -11.95
N ARG A 453 -44.46 -17.16 -12.88
CA ARG A 453 -44.09 -15.73 -12.98
C ARG A 453 -44.66 -14.91 -11.82
N ALA A 454 -45.93 -15.12 -11.44
CA ALA A 454 -46.54 -14.45 -10.29
C ALA A 454 -45.81 -14.80 -8.99
N GLN A 455 -45.41 -16.06 -8.81
CA GLN A 455 -44.60 -16.48 -7.66
C GLN A 455 -43.20 -15.83 -7.65
N ARG A 456 -42.52 -15.76 -8.80
CA ARG A 456 -41.23 -15.06 -8.92
C ARG A 456 -41.35 -13.57 -8.63
N LEU A 457 -42.40 -12.93 -9.14
CA LEU A 457 -42.67 -11.51 -8.90
C LEU A 457 -42.97 -11.25 -7.43
N LYS A 458 -43.82 -12.07 -6.80
CA LYS A 458 -44.10 -12.00 -5.36
C LYS A 458 -42.82 -12.12 -4.54
N ARG A 459 -41.95 -13.09 -4.84
CA ARG A 459 -40.66 -13.25 -4.14
C ARG A 459 -39.78 -12.00 -4.27
N ARG A 460 -39.78 -11.34 -5.43
CA ARG A 460 -39.04 -10.08 -5.64
C ARG A 460 -39.64 -8.91 -4.85
N VAL A 461 -40.97 -8.78 -4.83
CA VAL A 461 -41.67 -7.74 -4.06
C VAL A 461 -41.43 -7.94 -2.57
N ALA A 462 -41.61 -9.17 -2.06
CA ALA A 462 -41.36 -9.52 -0.66
C ALA A 462 -39.89 -9.26 -0.26
N ALA A 463 -38.93 -9.63 -1.10
CA ALA A 463 -37.52 -9.35 -0.84
C ALA A 463 -37.21 -7.84 -0.81
N THR A 464 -37.89 -7.05 -1.65
CA THR A 464 -37.75 -5.59 -1.66
C THR A 464 -38.41 -4.96 -0.44
N SER A 465 -39.59 -5.44 -0.02
CA SER A 465 -40.28 -5.00 1.19
C SER A 465 -39.44 -5.28 2.43
N ALA A 466 -38.95 -6.53 2.57
CA ALA A 466 -38.07 -6.92 3.67
C ALA A 466 -36.77 -6.10 3.72
N ALA A 467 -36.19 -5.77 2.57
CA ALA A 467 -35.01 -4.91 2.52
C ALA A 467 -35.33 -3.46 2.96
N LEU A 468 -36.48 -2.91 2.56
CA LEU A 468 -36.92 -1.58 2.95
C LEU A 468 -37.24 -1.50 4.44
N GLU A 469 -37.96 -2.48 4.99
CA GLU A 469 -38.29 -2.59 6.41
C GLU A 469 -37.01 -2.71 7.25
N LYS A 470 -36.05 -3.54 6.82
CA LYS A 470 -34.77 -3.69 7.52
C LYS A 470 -33.97 -2.38 7.57
N LEU A 471 -33.98 -1.60 6.48
CA LEU A 471 -33.34 -0.28 6.45
C LEU A 471 -34.05 0.73 7.35
N HIS A 472 -35.38 0.68 7.41
CA HIS A 472 -36.16 1.52 8.31
C HIS A 472 -35.87 1.20 9.77
N TYR A 473 -35.85 -0.09 10.12
CA TYR A 473 -35.50 -0.58 11.44
C TYR A 473 -34.11 -0.09 11.89
N TYR A 474 -33.06 -0.23 11.07
CA TYR A 474 -31.74 0.32 11.43
C TYR A 474 -31.75 1.85 11.55
N GLY A 475 -32.50 2.52 10.68
CA GLY A 475 -32.67 3.97 10.77
C GLY A 475 -33.32 4.41 12.08
N GLU A 476 -34.31 3.66 12.60
CA GLU A 476 -34.96 3.98 13.89
C GLU A 476 -34.14 3.53 15.10
N LEU A 477 -33.46 2.39 15.00
CA LEU A 477 -32.64 1.85 16.09
C LEU A 477 -31.42 2.73 16.39
N TYR A 478 -30.78 3.27 15.35
CA TYR A 478 -29.57 4.08 15.49
C TYR A 478 -29.83 5.58 15.56
N GLU A 479 -31.05 6.06 15.25
CA GLU A 479 -31.39 7.48 15.26
C GLU A 479 -30.99 8.23 16.53
N PRO A 480 -31.21 7.70 17.76
CA PRO A 480 -30.80 8.40 18.98
C PRO A 480 -29.30 8.69 19.03
N TYR A 481 -28.47 7.76 18.55
CA TYR A 481 -27.01 7.87 18.54
C TYR A 481 -26.48 8.73 17.39
N LEU A 482 -27.18 8.73 16.25
CA LEU A 482 -26.82 9.52 15.07
C LEU A 482 -27.16 11.01 15.21
N ASN A 483 -27.82 11.40 16.30
CA ASN A 483 -28.23 12.77 16.59
C ASN A 483 -27.86 13.20 18.03
N LEU A 484 -26.99 12.45 18.71
CA LEU A 484 -26.51 12.75 20.07
C LEU A 484 -25.14 13.43 20.01
N ASP A 485 -25.07 14.73 20.29
CA ASP A 485 -23.81 15.49 20.33
C ASP A 485 -23.16 15.44 21.74
N CYS A 486 -22.86 14.23 22.21
CA CYS A 486 -22.14 14.03 23.48
C CYS A 486 -20.63 13.97 23.24
N ARG A 487 -19.82 14.51 24.17
CA ARG A 487 -18.35 14.40 24.11
C ARG A 487 -17.81 13.72 25.36
N PHE A 488 -17.17 12.57 25.19
CA PHE A 488 -16.59 11.83 26.31
C PHE A 488 -15.18 12.33 26.62
N GLU A 489 -14.94 12.81 27.83
CA GLU A 489 -13.62 13.19 28.33
C GLU A 489 -12.77 11.94 28.55
N VAL A 490 -11.47 12.05 28.28
CA VAL A 490 -10.52 10.93 28.33
C VAL A 490 -9.26 11.28 29.15
N ASP A 491 -9.35 12.21 30.09
CA ASP A 491 -8.21 12.73 30.83
C ASP A 491 -7.50 11.69 31.72
N HIS A 492 -8.23 10.82 32.43
CA HIS A 492 -7.70 9.67 33.16
C HIS A 492 -7.08 8.64 32.20
N THR A 493 -7.72 8.40 31.05
CA THR A 493 -7.19 7.50 30.02
C THR A 493 -5.89 8.04 29.41
N MET A 494 -5.80 9.34 29.14
CA MET A 494 -4.57 9.97 28.67
C MET A 494 -3.49 10.02 29.76
N ARG A 495 -3.84 10.26 31.03
CA ARG A 495 -2.89 10.13 32.15
C ARG A 495 -2.37 8.69 32.32
N LEU A 496 -3.20 7.68 32.04
CA LEU A 496 -2.77 6.28 32.02
C LEU A 496 -1.77 6.02 30.88
N HIS A 497 -1.98 6.61 29.70
CA HIS A 497 -1.02 6.56 28.59
C HIS A 497 0.29 7.28 28.93
N GLU A 498 0.19 8.44 29.58
CA GLU A 498 1.34 9.23 30.03
C GLU A 498 2.15 8.51 31.12
N TRP A 499 1.50 7.68 31.94
CA TRP A 499 2.17 6.85 32.96
C TRP A 499 3.04 5.74 32.35
N LEU A 500 2.76 5.31 31.11
CA LEU A 500 3.60 4.37 30.38
C LEU A 500 4.91 5.03 29.91
N THR A 501 5.99 4.25 29.91
CA THR A 501 7.26 4.66 29.29
C THR A 501 7.15 4.71 27.76
N ASP A 502 8.05 5.43 27.09
CA ASP A 502 8.03 5.52 25.62
C ASP A 502 8.19 4.16 24.91
N GLU A 503 8.85 3.19 25.55
CA GLU A 503 8.95 1.83 25.04
C GLU A 503 7.64 1.06 25.18
N GLU A 504 6.97 1.19 26.33
CA GLU A 504 5.65 0.59 26.57
C GLU A 504 4.58 1.22 25.67
N ARG A 505 4.61 2.54 25.46
CA ARG A 505 3.70 3.23 24.54
C ARG A 505 3.82 2.72 23.10
N ARG A 506 4.98 2.21 22.67
CA ARG A 506 5.13 1.56 21.35
C ARG A 506 4.42 0.21 21.27
N ARG A 507 4.24 -0.48 22.40
CA ARG A 507 3.67 -1.83 22.47
C ARG A 507 2.19 -1.84 22.88
N TRP A 508 1.78 -0.82 23.62
CA TRP A 508 0.49 -0.67 24.28
C TRP A 508 -0.14 0.68 23.94
N ASP A 509 -0.05 1.13 22.69
CA ASP A 509 -0.55 2.47 22.31
C ASP A 509 -2.09 2.52 22.35
N PHE A 510 -2.61 3.58 22.96
CA PHE A 510 -4.03 3.93 22.96
C PHE A 510 -4.24 5.44 22.93
N ASP A 511 -3.26 6.19 22.39
CA ASP A 511 -3.40 7.62 22.16
C ASP A 511 -4.37 7.90 21.00
N VAL A 512 -5.61 8.22 21.36
CA VAL A 512 -6.69 8.55 20.43
C VAL A 512 -6.39 9.82 19.60
N THR A 513 -5.47 10.70 20.05
CA THR A 513 -5.11 11.92 19.30
C THR A 513 -4.32 11.62 18.03
N ARG A 514 -3.68 10.44 17.96
CA ARG A 514 -2.88 10.01 16.81
C ARG A 514 -3.69 9.23 15.77
N LEU A 515 -4.97 8.95 16.07
CA LEU A 515 -5.85 8.21 15.17
C LEU A 515 -6.14 9.04 13.90
N ASN A 516 -5.64 8.58 12.75
CA ASN A 516 -5.96 9.18 11.47
C ASN A 516 -7.28 8.60 10.93
N TRP A 517 -8.37 9.35 11.02
CA TRP A 517 -9.70 8.91 10.57
C TRP A 517 -9.77 8.40 9.14
N ARG A 518 -9.00 9.00 8.21
CA ARG A 518 -8.98 8.52 6.83
C ARG A 518 -8.34 7.14 6.74
N HIS A 519 -7.21 6.95 7.41
CA HIS A 519 -6.50 5.68 7.44
C HIS A 519 -7.33 4.60 8.10
N TYR A 520 -7.84 4.90 9.30
CA TYR A 520 -8.66 3.98 10.04
C TYR A 520 -9.90 3.55 9.26
N MET A 521 -10.55 4.48 8.54
CA MET A 521 -11.69 4.12 7.67
C MET A 521 -11.31 3.22 6.50
N HIS A 522 -10.10 3.33 5.93
CA HIS A 522 -9.65 2.39 4.92
C HIS A 522 -9.43 1.00 5.50
N VAL A 523 -8.80 0.92 6.67
CA VAL A 523 -8.55 -0.33 7.40
C VAL A 523 -9.87 -1.00 7.79
N HIS A 524 -10.77 -0.25 8.41
CA HIS A 524 -12.06 -0.73 8.87
C HIS A 524 -12.96 -1.21 7.72
N ILE A 525 -13.14 -0.41 6.66
CA ILE A 525 -14.01 -0.83 5.54
C ILE A 525 -13.42 -2.04 4.79
N ALA A 526 -12.09 -2.13 4.67
CA ALA A 526 -11.43 -3.33 4.13
C ALA A 526 -11.70 -4.55 5.03
N GLY A 527 -11.59 -4.37 6.34
CA GLY A 527 -11.97 -5.36 7.35
C GLY A 527 -13.41 -5.85 7.17
N VAL A 528 -14.38 -4.94 7.09
CA VAL A 528 -15.80 -5.25 6.86
C VAL A 528 -16.00 -6.07 5.58
N LYS A 529 -15.29 -5.74 4.49
CA LYS A 529 -15.36 -6.51 3.24
C LYS A 529 -14.81 -7.93 3.41
N LYS A 530 -13.71 -8.09 4.16
CA LYS A 530 -13.02 -9.34 4.41
C LYS A 530 -13.77 -10.24 5.39
N HIS A 531 -13.85 -9.82 6.65
CA HIS A 531 -14.33 -10.66 7.75
C HIS A 531 -15.85 -10.84 7.74
N ILE A 532 -16.59 -9.82 7.29
CA ILE A 532 -18.04 -9.80 7.44
C ILE A 532 -18.78 -10.11 6.15
N LEU A 533 -18.48 -9.35 5.09
CA LEU A 533 -19.16 -9.55 3.82
C LEU A 533 -18.64 -10.78 3.08
N LYS A 534 -17.43 -11.24 3.41
CA LYS A 534 -16.72 -12.32 2.69
C LYS A 534 -16.70 -12.05 1.18
N VAL A 535 -16.70 -10.75 0.81
CA VAL A 535 -16.87 -10.27 -0.59
C VAL A 535 -15.52 -10.18 -1.29
N GLU A 536 -14.42 -10.06 -0.55
CA GLU A 536 -13.08 -10.03 -1.13
C GLU A 536 -12.05 -10.71 -0.19
N ARG A 537 -11.13 -11.45 -0.82
CA ARG A 537 -9.76 -11.68 -0.35
C ARG A 537 -9.01 -10.35 -0.28
N ALA A 538 -9.42 -9.46 0.62
CA ALA A 538 -8.86 -8.13 0.77
C ALA A 538 -8.37 -7.90 2.21
N GLY A 539 -7.06 -8.01 2.41
CA GLY A 539 -6.39 -7.15 3.41
C GLY A 539 -5.60 -7.81 4.53
N THR A 540 -5.60 -9.13 4.69
CA THR A 540 -4.41 -9.81 5.23
C THR A 540 -3.53 -10.19 4.05
N PHE A 541 -2.22 -10.01 4.17
CA PHE A 541 -1.25 -10.74 3.37
C PHE A 541 -1.23 -12.22 3.76
N GLU A 542 -2.41 -12.86 3.75
CA GLU A 542 -2.47 -14.30 3.59
C GLU A 542 -2.10 -14.54 2.13
N LEU A 543 -0.98 -15.24 1.95
CA LEU A 543 -0.63 -15.86 0.69
C LEU A 543 -1.86 -16.68 0.28
N ASP A 544 -2.52 -16.24 -0.80
CA ASP A 544 -3.63 -16.96 -1.42
C ASP A 544 -3.29 -18.46 -1.46
N ASP A 545 -4.19 -19.37 -1.06
CA ASP A 545 -3.90 -20.83 -1.07
C ASP A 545 -3.39 -21.31 -2.45
N GLU A 546 -3.81 -20.63 -3.52
CA GLU A 546 -3.35 -20.87 -4.89
C GLU A 546 -1.94 -20.31 -5.16
N VAL A 547 -1.56 -19.20 -4.54
CA VAL A 547 -0.20 -18.63 -4.57
C VAL A 547 0.74 -19.41 -3.65
N ALA A 548 0.27 -19.87 -2.49
CA ALA A 548 1.00 -20.77 -1.60
C ALA A 548 1.26 -22.14 -2.28
N ALA A 549 0.26 -22.71 -2.97
CA ALA A 549 0.42 -23.93 -3.76
C ALA A 549 1.34 -23.75 -4.98
N ARG A 550 1.30 -22.59 -5.67
CA ARG A 550 2.25 -22.28 -6.76
C ARG A 550 3.66 -22.00 -6.25
N ARG A 551 3.79 -21.36 -5.08
CA ARG A 551 5.07 -21.12 -4.38
C ARG A 551 5.70 -22.43 -3.87
N ALA A 552 4.88 -23.42 -3.51
CA ALA A 552 5.35 -24.76 -3.17
C ALA A 552 5.92 -25.52 -4.38
N ALA A 553 5.51 -25.15 -5.61
CA ALA A 553 5.96 -25.81 -6.85
C ALA A 553 7.19 -25.16 -7.50
N VAL A 554 7.55 -23.92 -7.14
CA VAL A 554 8.69 -23.17 -7.71
C VAL A 554 9.56 -22.62 -6.59
N SER A 555 10.65 -23.31 -6.27
CA SER A 555 11.52 -22.99 -5.15
C SER A 555 12.84 -22.33 -5.57
N THR A 556 13.30 -22.60 -6.80
CA THR A 556 14.50 -22.01 -7.41
C THR A 556 14.21 -21.34 -8.76
N ILE A 557 15.15 -20.53 -9.25
CA ILE A 557 15.05 -19.91 -10.58
C ILE A 557 15.11 -20.98 -11.69
N GLY A 558 15.79 -22.11 -11.45
CA GLY A 558 15.76 -23.27 -12.34
C GLY A 558 14.36 -23.90 -12.43
N ASP A 559 13.73 -24.14 -11.27
CA ASP A 559 12.37 -24.69 -11.20
C ASP A 559 11.35 -23.81 -11.94
N LEU A 560 11.53 -22.48 -11.88
CA LEU A 560 10.68 -21.52 -12.57
C LEU A 560 10.66 -21.77 -14.08
N LEU A 561 11.83 -21.99 -14.69
CA LEU A 561 11.92 -22.28 -16.12
C LEU A 561 11.31 -23.65 -16.45
N ASP A 562 11.63 -24.68 -15.67
CA ASP A 562 11.10 -26.03 -15.89
C ASP A 562 9.56 -26.05 -15.77
N HIS A 563 9.01 -25.34 -14.78
CA HIS A 563 7.57 -25.17 -14.59
C HIS A 563 6.91 -24.48 -15.80
N SER A 564 7.49 -23.37 -16.27
CA SER A 564 6.94 -22.63 -17.41
C SER A 564 7.07 -23.40 -18.71
N ALA A 565 8.18 -24.12 -18.92
CA ALA A 565 8.39 -24.93 -20.12
C ALA A 565 7.45 -26.14 -20.20
N ALA A 566 7.13 -26.76 -19.07
CA ALA A 566 6.11 -27.81 -19.03
C ALA A 566 4.71 -27.30 -19.39
N ARG A 567 4.40 -26.04 -19.03
CA ARG A 567 3.07 -25.44 -19.23
C ARG A 567 2.88 -24.78 -20.59
N PHE A 568 3.95 -24.19 -21.15
CA PHE A 568 3.90 -23.35 -22.35
C PHE A 568 4.94 -23.73 -23.42
N PRO A 569 5.15 -25.04 -23.72
CA PRO A 569 6.32 -25.50 -24.48
C PRO A 569 6.49 -24.79 -25.84
N ASP A 570 5.39 -24.63 -26.59
CA ASP A 570 5.40 -24.09 -27.96
C ASP A 570 5.30 -22.56 -28.03
N ARG A 571 5.15 -21.85 -26.90
CA ARG A 571 5.07 -20.38 -26.91
C ARG A 571 6.47 -19.78 -27.06
N ALA A 572 6.57 -18.66 -27.77
CA ALA A 572 7.81 -17.88 -27.81
C ALA A 572 8.10 -17.28 -26.43
N ALA A 573 9.21 -17.69 -25.81
CA ALA A 573 9.71 -17.14 -24.56
C ALA A 573 10.55 -15.89 -24.82
N LEU A 574 11.51 -15.99 -25.74
CA LEU A 574 12.49 -14.96 -26.05
C LEU A 574 12.50 -14.68 -27.55
N GLN A 575 12.66 -13.43 -27.95
CA GLN A 575 12.84 -13.08 -29.35
C GLN A 575 13.71 -11.83 -29.55
N ILE A 576 14.47 -11.84 -30.64
CA ILE A 576 15.36 -10.75 -31.06
C ILE A 576 15.35 -10.69 -32.58
N GLN A 577 15.61 -9.51 -33.15
CA GLN A 577 15.76 -9.37 -34.60
C GLN A 577 17.24 -9.26 -34.96
N ARG A 578 17.73 -10.19 -35.79
CA ARG A 578 19.09 -10.21 -36.33
C ARG A 578 19.01 -10.22 -37.85
N ASP A 579 19.81 -9.38 -38.51
CA ASP A 579 19.84 -9.28 -39.99
C ASP A 579 18.45 -9.11 -40.65
N GLY A 580 17.55 -8.38 -39.99
CA GLY A 580 16.17 -8.14 -40.45
C GLY A 580 15.20 -9.29 -40.19
N VAL A 581 15.66 -10.44 -39.68
CA VAL A 581 14.85 -11.63 -39.40
C VAL A 581 14.57 -11.75 -37.91
N TRP A 582 13.32 -12.08 -37.56
CA TRP A 582 12.93 -12.34 -36.17
C TRP A 582 13.30 -13.77 -35.78
N GLU A 583 14.30 -13.89 -34.90
CA GLU A 583 14.63 -15.13 -34.23
C GLU A 583 13.76 -15.28 -32.99
N ARG A 584 13.17 -16.47 -32.82
CA ARG A 584 12.27 -16.77 -31.70
C ARG A 584 12.71 -18.06 -31.05
N THR A 585 12.88 -18.03 -29.74
CA THR A 585 13.13 -19.20 -28.91
C THR A 585 11.86 -19.51 -28.12
N THR A 586 11.35 -20.72 -28.28
CA THR A 586 10.22 -21.24 -27.51
C THR A 586 10.63 -21.58 -26.08
N TYR A 587 9.66 -21.78 -25.17
CA TYR A 587 9.97 -22.23 -23.81
C TYR A 587 10.66 -23.61 -23.79
N ALA A 588 10.25 -24.53 -24.68
CA ALA A 588 10.87 -25.85 -24.79
C ALA A 588 12.35 -25.73 -25.21
N GLU A 589 12.64 -24.93 -26.24
CA GLU A 589 14.01 -24.67 -26.71
C GLU A 589 14.86 -23.92 -25.68
N LEU A 590 14.26 -23.00 -24.91
CA LEU A 590 14.94 -22.30 -23.83
C LEU A 590 15.34 -23.24 -22.69
N ALA A 591 14.44 -24.14 -22.29
CA ALA A 591 14.73 -25.14 -21.26
C ALA A 591 15.78 -26.16 -21.73
N GLU A 592 15.74 -26.54 -23.01
CA GLU A 592 16.75 -27.42 -23.61
C GLU A 592 18.12 -26.76 -23.68
N ALA A 593 18.18 -25.51 -24.14
CA ALA A 593 19.39 -24.70 -24.13
C ALA A 593 20.01 -24.59 -22.73
N ALA A 594 19.20 -24.28 -21.73
CA ALA A 594 19.66 -24.17 -20.35
C ALA A 594 20.21 -25.51 -19.82
N ARG A 595 19.57 -26.65 -20.17
CA ARG A 595 20.04 -28.00 -19.82
C ARG A 595 21.37 -28.35 -20.50
N GLU A 596 21.52 -28.02 -21.78
CA GLU A 596 22.76 -28.27 -22.54
C GLU A 596 23.92 -27.46 -21.96
N ILE A 597 23.72 -26.16 -21.75
CA ILE A 597 24.73 -25.27 -21.18
C ILE A 597 25.10 -25.75 -19.76
N ALA A 598 24.12 -26.12 -18.92
CA ALA A 598 24.39 -26.64 -17.59
C ALA A 598 25.22 -27.94 -17.62
N ALA A 599 24.94 -28.86 -18.54
CA ALA A 599 25.76 -30.07 -18.70
C ALA A 599 27.21 -29.72 -19.09
N ARG A 600 27.40 -28.73 -19.96
CA ARG A 600 28.71 -28.25 -20.38
C ARG A 600 29.49 -27.58 -19.25
N LEU A 601 28.87 -26.65 -18.52
CA LEU A 601 29.49 -25.97 -17.38
C LEU A 601 29.91 -26.98 -16.29
N ARG A 602 29.09 -28.01 -16.04
CA ARG A 602 29.45 -29.11 -15.14
C ARG A 602 30.64 -29.92 -15.65
N ALA A 603 30.67 -30.26 -16.95
CA ALA A 603 31.79 -31.00 -17.56
C ALA A 603 33.12 -30.21 -17.51
N LEU A 604 33.06 -28.89 -17.54
CA LEU A 604 34.22 -28.01 -17.35
C LEU A 604 34.71 -27.96 -15.89
N GLY A 605 33.95 -28.51 -14.94
CA GLY A 605 34.32 -28.62 -13.53
C GLY A 605 33.68 -27.58 -12.60
N LEU A 606 32.71 -26.78 -13.09
CA LEU A 606 31.97 -25.83 -12.24
C LEU A 606 30.97 -26.56 -11.35
N ARG A 607 30.94 -26.21 -10.06
CA ARG A 607 30.11 -26.86 -9.04
C ARG A 607 29.22 -25.87 -8.32
N LYS A 608 28.18 -26.37 -7.65
CA LYS A 608 27.29 -25.58 -6.80
C LYS A 608 28.09 -24.64 -5.88
N GLY A 609 27.70 -23.37 -5.86
CA GLY A 609 28.35 -22.33 -5.09
C GLY A 609 29.54 -21.67 -5.78
N ASP A 610 30.05 -22.16 -6.91
CA ASP A 610 31.04 -21.43 -7.69
C ASP A 610 30.45 -20.14 -8.29
N ARG A 611 31.27 -19.10 -8.41
CA ARG A 611 30.86 -17.83 -9.00
C ARG A 611 31.28 -17.75 -10.45
N VAL A 612 30.42 -17.17 -11.27
CA VAL A 612 30.69 -16.95 -12.69
C VAL A 612 30.32 -15.53 -13.08
N VAL A 613 31.21 -14.84 -13.79
CA VAL A 613 30.92 -13.51 -14.32
C VAL A 613 30.11 -13.67 -15.60
N LEU A 614 29.00 -12.94 -15.73
CA LEU A 614 28.20 -12.89 -16.96
C LEU A 614 28.31 -11.50 -17.58
N TRP A 615 29.07 -11.38 -18.67
CA TRP A 615 29.44 -10.13 -19.33
C TRP A 615 28.95 -10.11 -20.78
N SER A 616 27.73 -9.62 -20.99
CA SER A 616 27.06 -9.65 -22.28
C SER A 616 26.01 -8.55 -22.37
N GLU A 617 25.77 -8.05 -23.59
CA GLU A 617 24.61 -7.23 -23.93
C GLU A 617 23.29 -8.00 -23.74
N ASN A 618 22.17 -7.26 -23.79
CA ASN A 618 20.83 -7.83 -23.71
C ASN A 618 20.52 -8.69 -24.93
N GLN A 619 20.41 -10.01 -24.73
CA GLN A 619 20.08 -10.97 -25.79
C GLN A 619 19.50 -12.27 -25.22
N PRO A 620 18.85 -13.12 -26.03
CA PRO A 620 18.30 -14.41 -25.56
C PRO A 620 19.35 -15.30 -24.87
N GLU A 621 20.57 -15.31 -25.39
CA GLU A 621 21.68 -16.13 -24.91
C GLU A 621 22.14 -15.75 -23.50
N TRP A 622 22.00 -14.48 -23.12
CA TRP A 622 22.21 -14.03 -21.74
C TRP A 622 21.28 -14.79 -20.79
N GLY A 623 19.99 -14.87 -21.15
CA GLY A 623 18.98 -15.56 -20.36
C GLY A 623 19.22 -17.07 -20.29
N MET A 624 19.63 -17.68 -21.41
CA MET A 624 19.98 -19.10 -21.48
C MET A 624 21.16 -19.44 -20.55
N ALA A 625 22.22 -18.62 -20.58
CA ALA A 625 23.38 -18.77 -19.70
C ALA A 625 23.01 -18.59 -18.22
N TYR A 626 22.18 -17.59 -17.89
CA TYR A 626 21.74 -17.33 -16.52
C TYR A 626 20.92 -18.50 -15.95
N PHE A 627 19.94 -19.02 -16.70
CA PHE A 627 19.15 -20.17 -16.27
C PHE A 627 19.99 -21.43 -16.10
N ALA A 628 20.96 -21.66 -17.00
CA ALA A 628 21.88 -22.78 -16.89
C ALA A 628 22.76 -22.70 -15.63
N ALA A 629 23.33 -21.53 -15.35
CA ALA A 629 24.12 -21.28 -14.15
C ALA A 629 23.28 -21.46 -12.88
N SER A 630 22.07 -20.89 -12.84
CA SER A 630 21.12 -21.02 -11.74
C SER A 630 20.74 -22.49 -11.47
N ARG A 631 20.54 -23.29 -12.53
CA ARG A 631 20.18 -24.71 -12.42
C ARG A 631 21.30 -25.57 -11.82
N LEU A 632 22.55 -25.15 -11.95
CA LEU A 632 23.71 -25.78 -11.31
C LEU A 632 23.97 -25.24 -9.90
N GLY A 633 23.23 -24.22 -9.45
CA GLY A 633 23.50 -23.52 -8.20
C GLY A 633 24.78 -22.67 -8.25
N LEU A 634 25.17 -22.20 -9.43
CA LEU A 634 26.26 -21.23 -9.58
C LEU A 634 25.76 -19.82 -9.21
N VAL A 635 26.65 -19.03 -8.62
CA VAL A 635 26.37 -17.64 -8.25
C VAL A 635 26.76 -16.73 -9.41
N VAL A 636 25.78 -16.13 -10.08
CA VAL A 636 26.02 -15.28 -11.24
C VAL A 636 26.45 -13.87 -10.79
N VAL A 637 27.47 -13.31 -11.43
CA VAL A 637 27.93 -11.94 -11.24
C VAL A 637 27.70 -11.19 -12.55
N PRO A 638 26.49 -10.62 -12.77
CA PRO A 638 26.16 -9.98 -14.03
C PRO A 638 26.80 -8.58 -14.10
N LEU A 639 27.44 -8.28 -15.23
CA LEU A 639 28.11 -6.99 -15.47
C LEU A 639 27.56 -6.28 -16.71
N ASP A 640 27.75 -4.97 -16.75
CA ASP A 640 27.45 -4.17 -17.94
C ASP A 640 28.37 -4.60 -19.08
N ALA A 641 27.79 -4.79 -20.27
CA ALA A 641 28.56 -5.01 -21.48
C ALA A 641 29.60 -3.90 -21.66
N GLN A 642 29.29 -2.65 -21.29
CA GLN A 642 30.22 -1.53 -21.40
C GLN A 642 31.33 -1.51 -20.34
N THR A 643 31.27 -2.36 -19.30
CA THR A 643 32.32 -2.43 -18.27
C THR A 643 33.69 -2.70 -18.91
N TRP A 644 34.69 -1.93 -18.48
CA TRP A 644 36.03 -2.04 -19.03
C TRP A 644 36.66 -3.38 -18.67
N HIS A 645 37.35 -4.02 -19.62
CA HIS A 645 37.87 -5.37 -19.45
C HIS A 645 38.79 -5.55 -18.22
N ARG A 646 39.52 -4.50 -17.79
CA ARG A 646 40.34 -4.57 -16.56
C ARG A 646 39.48 -4.61 -15.30
N GLU A 647 38.37 -3.88 -15.30
CA GLU A 647 37.40 -3.89 -14.21
C GLU A 647 36.68 -5.25 -14.13
N VAL A 648 36.29 -5.83 -15.27
CA VAL A 648 35.74 -7.19 -15.34
C VAL A 648 36.69 -8.20 -14.68
N ARG A 649 37.99 -8.15 -15.00
CA ARG A 649 39.01 -8.99 -14.36
C ARG A 649 39.15 -8.72 -12.86
N SER A 650 39.12 -7.45 -12.46
CA SER A 650 39.17 -7.05 -11.05
C SER A 650 38.00 -7.66 -10.28
N ILE A 651 36.77 -7.56 -10.81
CA ILE A 651 35.56 -8.12 -10.23
C ILE A 651 35.61 -9.65 -10.20
N ALA A 652 36.08 -10.29 -11.28
CA ALA A 652 36.25 -11.73 -11.33
C ALA A 652 37.19 -12.23 -10.22
N ARG A 653 38.32 -11.53 -10.00
CA ARG A 653 39.26 -11.84 -8.91
C ARG A 653 38.67 -11.54 -7.53
N PHE A 654 38.04 -10.38 -7.36
CA PHE A 654 37.43 -9.96 -6.10
C PHE A 654 36.35 -10.94 -5.64
N THR A 655 35.50 -11.37 -6.58
CA THR A 655 34.46 -12.37 -6.32
C THR A 655 35.03 -13.79 -6.22
N GLY A 656 36.21 -14.08 -6.78
CA GLY A 656 36.71 -15.45 -6.89
C GLY A 656 35.85 -16.25 -7.86
N ALA A 657 35.52 -15.63 -9.01
CA ALA A 657 34.81 -16.28 -10.10
C ALA A 657 35.73 -17.27 -10.81
N ARG A 658 35.22 -18.48 -11.06
CA ARG A 658 35.98 -19.54 -11.75
C ARG A 658 35.99 -19.38 -13.27
N SER A 659 35.05 -18.62 -13.83
CA SER A 659 34.93 -18.43 -15.27
C SER A 659 34.22 -17.11 -15.60
N VAL A 660 34.48 -16.60 -16.81
CA VAL A 660 33.80 -15.45 -17.41
C VAL A 660 33.00 -15.93 -18.62
N LEU A 661 31.68 -15.77 -18.58
CA LEU A 661 30.76 -16.01 -19.67
C LEU A 661 30.59 -14.69 -20.41
N ALA A 662 31.18 -14.58 -21.60
CA ALA A 662 31.22 -13.35 -22.37
C ALA A 662 30.54 -13.48 -23.73
N SER A 663 29.86 -12.43 -24.20
CA SER A 663 29.45 -12.35 -25.61
C SER A 663 30.67 -12.15 -26.51
N ARG A 664 30.55 -12.49 -27.80
CA ARG A 664 31.62 -12.30 -28.79
C ARG A 664 32.09 -10.84 -28.85
N ALA A 665 31.16 -9.89 -28.78
CA ALA A 665 31.46 -8.46 -28.77
C ALA A 665 32.21 -8.02 -27.49
N CYS A 666 31.91 -8.64 -26.34
CA CYS A 666 32.64 -8.41 -25.11
C CYS A 666 34.04 -9.05 -25.16
N ALA A 667 34.12 -10.31 -25.57
CA ALA A 667 35.38 -11.04 -25.68
C ALA A 667 36.38 -10.38 -26.62
N ALA A 668 35.92 -9.79 -27.73
CA ALA A 668 36.77 -9.07 -28.69
C ALA A 668 37.55 -7.89 -28.08
N ARG A 669 37.07 -7.32 -26.96
CA ARG A 669 37.73 -6.22 -26.25
C ARG A 669 38.82 -6.67 -25.28
N LEU A 670 39.09 -7.98 -25.16
CA LEU A 670 40.15 -8.51 -24.33
C LEU A 670 41.49 -8.50 -25.09
N PRO A 671 42.52 -7.76 -24.63
CA PRO A 671 43.79 -7.62 -25.35
C PRO A 671 44.67 -8.90 -25.37
N ARG A 672 44.25 -9.97 -24.67
CA ARG A 672 44.69 -11.39 -24.69
C ARG A 672 44.07 -12.05 -23.45
N ALA A 673 43.54 -13.27 -23.55
CA ALA A 673 43.12 -14.03 -22.36
C ALA A 673 44.32 -14.17 -21.40
N GLY A 674 44.13 -13.88 -20.11
CA GLY A 674 45.21 -14.09 -19.13
C GLY A 674 45.49 -15.59 -19.00
N GLU A 675 46.73 -15.98 -18.72
CA GLU A 675 47.03 -17.37 -18.36
C GLU A 675 46.12 -17.81 -17.20
N GLY A 676 45.29 -18.84 -17.44
CA GLY A 676 44.36 -19.40 -16.44
C GLY A 676 42.92 -18.87 -16.41
N GLU A 677 42.55 -17.86 -17.21
CA GLU A 677 41.16 -17.37 -17.28
C GLU A 677 40.31 -18.22 -18.27
N VAL A 678 39.34 -18.99 -17.77
CA VAL A 678 38.40 -19.73 -18.63
C VAL A 678 37.28 -18.80 -19.11
N LEU A 679 37.37 -18.42 -20.38
CA LEU A 679 36.40 -17.58 -21.08
C LEU A 679 35.44 -18.44 -21.91
N LEU A 680 34.13 -18.26 -21.73
CA LEU A 680 33.07 -19.03 -22.38
C LEU A 680 32.18 -18.14 -23.25
N ASP A 681 31.92 -18.56 -24.49
CA ASP A 681 31.11 -17.82 -25.48
C ASP A 681 29.62 -18.04 -25.22
N VAL A 682 28.93 -17.03 -24.67
CA VAL A 682 27.47 -17.13 -24.46
C VAL A 682 26.72 -17.30 -25.78
N ASN A 683 27.24 -16.77 -26.89
CA ASN A 683 26.64 -16.88 -28.21
C ASN A 683 26.79 -18.28 -28.84
N ASP A 684 27.68 -19.13 -28.30
CA ASP A 684 27.86 -20.52 -28.71
C ASP A 684 27.66 -21.48 -27.52
N ARG A 685 26.51 -21.36 -26.83
CA ARG A 685 26.11 -22.26 -25.73
C ARG A 685 27.19 -22.41 -24.64
N CYS A 686 27.89 -21.32 -24.31
CA CYS A 686 28.99 -21.27 -23.35
C CYS A 686 30.13 -22.24 -23.65
N ARG A 687 30.45 -22.45 -24.94
CA ARG A 687 31.67 -23.16 -25.35
C ARG A 687 32.91 -22.31 -25.08
N PRO A 688 34.07 -22.91 -24.76
CA PRO A 688 35.30 -22.15 -24.55
C PRO A 688 35.74 -21.39 -25.80
N PHE A 689 36.21 -20.16 -25.62
CA PHE A 689 36.88 -19.43 -26.69
C PHE A 689 38.23 -20.12 -27.00
N GLY A 690 38.41 -20.58 -28.24
CA GLY A 690 39.64 -21.26 -28.69
C GLY A 690 39.52 -22.77 -28.94
N GLY A 691 38.35 -23.38 -28.73
CA GLY A 691 38.09 -24.82 -28.98
C GLY A 691 37.92 -25.65 -27.70
N ASP A 692 37.57 -26.93 -27.84
CA ASP A 692 37.28 -27.83 -26.71
C ASP A 692 38.52 -28.18 -25.85
N ASP A 693 39.73 -27.81 -26.29
CA ASP A 693 41.02 -28.01 -25.57
C ASP A 693 41.24 -26.98 -24.43
N ALA A 694 40.18 -26.46 -23.83
CA ALA A 694 40.28 -25.59 -22.66
C ALA A 694 40.69 -26.39 -21.42
N PRO A 695 41.61 -25.89 -20.56
CA PRO A 695 42.05 -26.63 -19.38
C PRO A 695 40.86 -26.93 -18.46
N HIS A 696 40.69 -28.20 -18.07
CA HIS A 696 39.74 -28.59 -17.03
C HIS A 696 40.00 -27.75 -15.76
N LEU A 697 38.98 -27.06 -15.25
CA LEU A 697 39.07 -26.20 -14.06
C LEU A 697 39.42 -26.98 -12.76
N LEU A 698 39.43 -28.32 -12.83
CA LEU A 698 39.72 -29.24 -11.72
C LEU A 698 41.22 -29.43 -11.44
N ALA A 699 42.13 -28.88 -12.26
CA ALA A 699 43.57 -29.11 -12.09
C ALA A 699 44.28 -28.19 -11.07
N ALA A 700 43.57 -27.28 -10.39
CA ALA A 700 44.22 -26.17 -9.66
C ALA A 700 44.11 -26.13 -8.12
N ASP A 701 43.30 -26.96 -7.43
CA ASP A 701 43.25 -26.92 -5.95
C ASP A 701 43.28 -28.33 -5.33
N ALA A 702 44.45 -28.73 -4.82
CA ALA A 702 44.68 -29.97 -4.08
C ALA A 702 44.44 -29.85 -2.56
N ASP A 703 43.92 -28.73 -2.05
CA ASP A 703 43.72 -28.50 -0.60
C ASP A 703 42.34 -27.88 -0.28
N VAL A 704 41.25 -28.57 -0.64
CA VAL A 704 39.91 -28.27 -0.09
C VAL A 704 39.53 -29.39 0.89
N PRO A 705 39.22 -29.10 2.17
CA PRO A 705 38.83 -30.12 3.13
C PRO A 705 37.63 -30.92 2.63
N GLU A 706 37.76 -32.26 2.66
CA GLU A 706 36.65 -33.19 2.43
C GLU A 706 35.49 -32.86 3.39
N GLY A 707 34.45 -32.19 2.86
CA GLY A 707 33.27 -31.78 3.64
C GLY A 707 32.56 -30.51 3.18
N ALA A 708 33.15 -29.68 2.30
CA ALA A 708 32.57 -28.38 1.92
C ALA A 708 32.09 -28.24 0.46
N ALA A 709 32.24 -29.25 -0.39
CA ALA A 709 31.83 -29.21 -1.80
C ALA A 709 30.85 -30.35 -2.11
N GLY A 710 29.57 -30.03 -2.26
CA GLY A 710 28.53 -31.03 -2.55
C GLY A 710 27.97 -30.89 -3.95
N ASP A 711 27.95 -32.00 -4.69
CA ASP A 711 27.06 -32.27 -5.84
C ASP A 711 25.58 -32.33 -5.39
N GLY A 712 25.16 -31.45 -4.49
CA GLY A 712 23.87 -31.45 -3.81
C GLY A 712 22.79 -30.66 -4.55
N GLU A 713 21.54 -30.91 -4.17
CA GLU A 713 20.34 -30.22 -4.68
C GLU A 713 20.43 -28.69 -4.45
N VAL A 714 19.94 -27.89 -5.40
CA VAL A 714 19.90 -26.42 -5.27
C VAL A 714 18.69 -26.04 -4.41
N HIS A 715 18.90 -25.24 -3.38
CA HIS A 715 17.87 -24.80 -2.44
C HIS A 715 17.54 -23.32 -2.60
N ALA A 716 16.36 -22.93 -2.14
CA ALA A 716 15.86 -21.56 -2.25
C ALA A 716 16.76 -20.51 -1.56
N ASP A 717 17.46 -20.88 -0.48
CA ASP A 717 18.32 -19.98 0.28
C ASP A 717 19.78 -19.94 -0.20
N ASP A 718 20.10 -20.71 -1.25
CA ASP A 718 21.40 -20.64 -1.91
C ASP A 718 21.54 -19.29 -2.65
N PRO A 719 22.74 -18.67 -2.63
CA PRO A 719 23.01 -17.47 -3.41
C PRO A 719 22.84 -17.74 -4.91
N ALA A 720 22.04 -16.91 -5.57
CA ALA A 720 21.81 -16.95 -7.01
C ALA A 720 22.61 -15.89 -7.77
N SER A 721 22.76 -14.69 -7.18
CA SER A 721 23.42 -13.57 -7.84
C SER A 721 24.16 -12.64 -6.88
N ILE A 722 25.23 -12.02 -7.35
CA ILE A 722 25.90 -10.88 -6.70
C ILE A 722 25.79 -9.69 -7.63
N ILE A 723 24.98 -8.69 -7.26
CA ILE A 723 24.75 -7.49 -8.08
C ILE A 723 25.47 -6.29 -7.46
N PHE A 724 26.36 -5.66 -8.22
CA PHE A 724 27.12 -4.50 -7.76
C PHE A 724 26.30 -3.20 -7.85
N THR A 725 26.24 -2.42 -6.77
CA THR A 725 25.42 -1.19 -6.66
C THR A 725 26.22 0.12 -6.73
N THR A 726 27.53 0.07 -6.44
CA THR A 726 28.47 1.21 -6.53
C THR A 726 29.68 0.83 -7.37
N GLY A 727 30.33 1.83 -7.99
CA GLY A 727 31.53 1.62 -8.80
C GLY A 727 32.64 0.91 -8.02
N THR A 728 33.36 0.01 -8.68
CA THR A 728 34.20 -1.00 -8.00
C THR A 728 35.57 -0.50 -7.53
N ALA A 729 35.88 0.78 -7.74
CA ALA A 729 37.22 1.33 -7.58
C ALA A 729 37.63 1.66 -6.12
N VAL A 730 36.69 1.91 -5.20
CA VAL A 730 37.00 2.39 -3.83
C VAL A 730 36.30 1.61 -2.71
N ASP A 731 35.04 1.19 -2.90
CA ASP A 731 34.25 0.35 -1.96
C ASP A 731 33.22 -0.49 -2.75
N PRO A 732 33.60 -1.67 -3.29
CA PRO A 732 32.72 -2.47 -4.14
C PRO A 732 31.59 -3.12 -3.33
N ARG A 733 30.36 -2.64 -3.50
CA ARG A 733 29.17 -3.19 -2.83
C ARG A 733 28.43 -4.17 -3.72
N GLY A 734 28.73 -5.46 -3.57
CA GLY A 734 28.01 -6.55 -4.23
C GLY A 734 26.87 -7.07 -3.35
N ALA A 735 25.62 -6.75 -3.65
CA ALA A 735 24.46 -7.27 -2.93
C ALA A 735 24.25 -8.76 -3.27
N ILE A 736 24.31 -9.63 -2.27
CA ILE A 736 24.10 -11.08 -2.44
C ILE A 736 22.60 -11.39 -2.41
N HIS A 737 22.06 -11.88 -3.52
CA HIS A 737 20.68 -12.33 -3.63
C HIS A 737 20.57 -13.85 -3.71
N THR A 738 19.59 -14.41 -3.00
CA THR A 738 19.25 -15.84 -3.06
C THR A 738 18.13 -16.08 -4.07
N HIS A 739 17.90 -17.34 -4.45
CA HIS A 739 16.73 -17.70 -5.26
C HIS A 739 15.41 -17.25 -4.60
N ARG A 740 15.27 -17.45 -3.29
CA ARG A 740 14.12 -17.00 -2.49
C ARG A 740 13.90 -15.50 -2.60
N SER A 741 14.97 -14.70 -2.60
CA SER A 741 14.84 -13.25 -2.62
C SER A 741 14.21 -12.74 -3.92
N PHE A 742 14.68 -13.24 -5.08
CA PHE A 742 14.11 -12.89 -6.39
C PHE A 742 12.69 -13.44 -6.56
N LEU A 743 12.45 -14.71 -6.22
CA LEU A 743 11.13 -15.33 -6.39
C LEU A 743 10.07 -14.69 -5.49
N SER A 744 10.42 -14.33 -4.24
CA SER A 744 9.49 -13.63 -3.35
C SER A 744 9.13 -12.24 -3.90
N ASN A 745 10.10 -11.52 -4.48
CA ASN A 745 9.84 -10.24 -5.13
C ASN A 745 8.94 -10.38 -6.35
N LEU A 746 9.28 -11.33 -7.23
CA LEU A 746 8.51 -11.69 -8.42
C LEU A 746 7.04 -11.96 -8.07
N PHE A 747 6.77 -12.86 -7.11
CA PHE A 747 5.41 -13.21 -6.71
C PHE A 747 4.65 -12.01 -6.13
N GLY A 748 5.35 -11.14 -5.38
CA GLY A 748 4.80 -9.89 -4.88
C GLY A 748 4.37 -8.94 -6.01
N VAL A 749 5.24 -8.73 -7.01
CA VAL A 749 4.95 -7.87 -8.17
C VAL A 749 3.79 -8.41 -9.00
N SER A 750 3.76 -9.72 -9.28
CA SER A 750 2.70 -10.36 -10.07
C SER A 750 1.31 -10.23 -9.42
N ARG A 751 1.23 -10.00 -8.11
CA ARG A 751 -0.04 -9.79 -7.39
C ARG A 751 -0.66 -8.42 -7.67
N TYR A 752 0.16 -7.39 -7.85
CA TYR A 752 -0.29 -6.01 -8.07
C TYR A 752 -0.32 -5.63 -9.55
N LEU A 753 0.57 -6.18 -10.36
CA LEU A 753 0.60 -6.02 -11.81
C LEU A 753 0.28 -7.37 -12.45
N SER A 754 -0.98 -7.59 -12.82
CA SER A 754 -1.40 -8.86 -13.41
C SER A 754 -0.85 -9.04 -14.81
N VAL A 755 0.07 -9.99 -14.94
CA VAL A 755 0.69 -10.46 -16.19
C VAL A 755 0.10 -11.81 -16.58
N SER A 756 -0.12 -12.02 -17.87
CA SER A 756 -0.67 -13.23 -18.47
C SER A 756 0.26 -13.77 -19.55
N GLU A 757 -0.02 -14.98 -20.02
CA GLU A 757 0.71 -15.60 -21.13
C GLU A 757 0.58 -14.80 -22.43
N SER A 758 -0.47 -13.98 -22.57
CA SER A 758 -0.70 -13.13 -23.74
C SER A 758 0.18 -11.88 -23.81
N ASP A 759 0.90 -11.58 -22.73
CA ASP A 759 1.70 -10.37 -22.62
C ASP A 759 3.04 -10.47 -23.35
N ARG A 760 3.46 -9.35 -23.91
CA ARG A 760 4.69 -9.19 -24.68
C ARG A 760 5.46 -8.02 -24.11
N PHE A 761 6.58 -8.34 -23.49
CA PHE A 761 7.47 -7.40 -22.83
C PHE A 761 8.50 -6.91 -23.82
N LEU A 762 8.75 -5.61 -23.84
CA LEU A 762 9.89 -5.05 -24.54
C LEU A 762 11.02 -4.77 -23.54
N SER A 763 12.12 -5.48 -23.70
CA SER A 763 13.33 -5.32 -22.91
C SER A 763 14.20 -4.22 -23.48
N VAL A 764 14.32 -3.14 -22.72
CA VAL A 764 15.11 -1.93 -23.06
C VAL A 764 16.05 -1.52 -21.93
N LEU A 765 15.78 -1.94 -20.69
CA LEU A 765 16.68 -1.70 -19.57
C LEU A 765 17.74 -2.82 -19.53
N PRO A 766 18.94 -2.57 -18.99
CA PRO A 766 19.97 -3.59 -18.96
C PRO A 766 19.63 -4.78 -18.05
N LEU A 767 19.85 -6.01 -18.53
CA LEU A 767 19.54 -7.26 -17.80
C LEU A 767 20.39 -7.48 -16.54
N TYR A 768 21.56 -6.85 -16.44
CA TYR A 768 22.39 -6.92 -15.24
C TYR A 768 21.81 -6.11 -14.07
N HIS A 769 20.84 -5.22 -14.33
CA HIS A 769 20.10 -4.51 -13.28
C HIS A 769 18.92 -5.33 -12.76
N ALA A 770 18.76 -5.36 -11.43
CA ALA A 770 17.74 -6.15 -10.77
C ALA A 770 16.29 -5.87 -11.25
N LEU A 771 15.97 -4.63 -11.67
CA LEU A 771 14.61 -4.27 -12.14
C LEU A 771 14.24 -4.99 -13.42
N GLU A 772 15.10 -4.92 -14.43
CA GLU A 772 14.86 -5.63 -15.69
C GLU A 772 14.93 -7.13 -15.45
N PHE A 773 15.92 -7.58 -14.68
CA PHE A 773 16.09 -9.00 -14.39
C PHE A 773 14.84 -9.63 -13.75
N THR A 774 14.33 -9.07 -12.65
CA THR A 774 13.17 -9.63 -11.95
C THR A 774 11.86 -9.37 -12.72
N CYS A 775 11.61 -8.12 -13.13
CA CYS A 775 10.29 -7.71 -13.63
C CYS A 775 10.16 -7.73 -15.15
N GLY A 776 11.26 -7.52 -15.88
CA GLY A 776 11.32 -7.53 -17.35
C GLY A 776 11.67 -8.91 -17.94
N PHE A 777 12.36 -9.76 -17.18
CA PHE A 777 12.81 -11.08 -17.62
C PHE A 777 12.15 -12.24 -16.85
N LEU A 778 12.30 -12.35 -15.52
CA LEU A 778 11.71 -13.48 -14.78
C LEU A 778 10.18 -13.47 -14.77
N ALA A 779 9.54 -12.30 -14.63
CA ALA A 779 8.08 -12.18 -14.59
C ALA A 779 7.35 -12.66 -15.85
N PRO A 780 7.73 -12.24 -17.07
CA PRO A 780 7.13 -12.82 -18.27
C PRO A 780 7.40 -14.31 -18.41
N ILE A 781 8.58 -14.81 -18.04
CA ILE A 781 8.89 -16.25 -18.09
C ILE A 781 7.97 -17.04 -17.15
N TYR A 782 7.76 -16.57 -15.92
CA TYR A 782 6.85 -17.20 -14.97
C TYR A 782 5.41 -17.27 -15.47
N CYS A 783 4.93 -16.21 -16.14
CA CYS A 783 3.54 -16.15 -16.62
C CYS A 783 3.31 -16.73 -18.02
N GLY A 784 4.35 -17.18 -18.75
CA GLY A 784 4.21 -17.69 -20.12
C GLY A 784 4.16 -16.59 -21.19
N GLY A 785 4.58 -15.37 -20.86
CA GLY A 785 4.69 -14.23 -21.78
C GLY A 785 5.93 -14.30 -22.68
N THR A 786 6.10 -13.29 -23.55
CA THR A 786 7.24 -13.20 -24.46
C THR A 786 8.11 -11.99 -24.14
N VAL A 787 9.43 -12.18 -24.01
CA VAL A 787 10.43 -11.11 -23.90
C VAL A 787 10.98 -10.78 -25.29
N THR A 788 10.88 -9.51 -25.68
CA THR A 788 11.41 -8.99 -26.94
C THR A 788 12.60 -8.08 -26.64
N TYR A 789 13.77 -8.39 -27.17
CA TYR A 789 14.94 -7.53 -27.03
C TYR A 789 14.93 -6.41 -28.07
N ALA A 790 15.10 -5.16 -27.63
CA ALA A 790 15.17 -4.02 -28.53
C ALA A 790 16.51 -3.98 -29.29
N ARG A 791 16.45 -3.72 -30.61
CA ARG A 791 17.64 -3.59 -31.47
C ARG A 791 18.53 -2.39 -31.14
N SER A 792 17.90 -1.32 -30.67
CA SER A 792 18.55 -0.05 -30.38
C SER A 792 17.70 0.70 -29.36
N LEU A 793 18.36 1.48 -28.51
CA LEU A 793 17.70 2.36 -27.53
C LEU A 793 17.19 3.67 -28.16
N LYS A 794 17.43 3.90 -29.45
CA LYS A 794 16.86 5.04 -30.19
C LYS A 794 15.32 4.95 -30.17
N PRO A 795 14.59 6.04 -29.83
CA PRO A 795 13.12 6.01 -29.72
C PRO A 795 12.41 5.47 -30.97
N ARG A 796 12.94 5.78 -32.16
CA ARG A 796 12.41 5.27 -33.43
C ARG A 796 12.45 3.75 -33.52
N ALA A 797 13.59 3.13 -33.19
CA ALA A 797 13.76 1.69 -33.23
C ALA A 797 12.89 0.99 -32.18
N ILE A 798 12.73 1.60 -30.99
CA ILE A 798 11.82 1.14 -29.94
C ILE A 798 10.38 1.12 -30.46
N LEU A 799 9.89 2.24 -31.01
CA LEU A 799 8.53 2.35 -31.54
C LEU A 799 8.26 1.37 -32.69
N GLU A 800 9.21 1.22 -33.62
CA GLU A 800 9.12 0.24 -34.71
C GLU A 800 9.03 -1.19 -34.15
N THR A 801 9.87 -1.53 -33.18
CA THR A 801 9.85 -2.84 -32.51
C THR A 801 8.52 -3.09 -31.79
N MET A 802 7.97 -2.08 -31.10
CA MET A 802 6.66 -2.17 -30.45
C MET A 802 5.53 -2.45 -31.45
N ARG A 803 5.58 -1.82 -32.63
CA ARG A 803 4.61 -2.02 -33.71
C ARG A 803 4.69 -3.41 -34.31
N GLU A 804 5.90 -3.88 -34.62
CA GLU A 804 6.12 -5.18 -35.24
C GLU A 804 5.76 -6.34 -34.31
N THR A 805 6.08 -6.21 -33.02
CA THR A 805 5.92 -7.30 -32.05
C THR A 805 4.62 -7.23 -31.26
N GLY A 806 3.93 -6.09 -31.28
CA GLY A 806 2.68 -5.86 -30.56
C GLY A 806 2.88 -5.83 -29.05
N THR A 807 3.90 -5.10 -28.58
CA THR A 807 4.25 -4.95 -27.15
C THR A 807 3.04 -4.57 -26.30
N THR A 808 2.86 -5.24 -25.16
CA THR A 808 1.79 -4.96 -24.21
C THR A 808 2.30 -4.29 -22.93
N ILE A 809 3.55 -4.55 -22.53
CA ILE A 809 4.17 -4.01 -21.31
C ILE A 809 5.61 -3.58 -21.64
N MET A 810 6.02 -2.45 -21.07
CA MET A 810 7.39 -1.95 -21.17
C MET A 810 7.82 -1.37 -19.84
N LEU A 811 9.03 -1.75 -19.40
CA LEU A 811 9.70 -1.18 -18.24
C LEU A 811 10.67 -0.10 -18.72
N GLY A 812 10.92 0.91 -17.89
CA GLY A 812 11.75 2.04 -18.29
C GLY A 812 12.02 3.00 -17.15
N VAL A 813 12.90 3.95 -17.42
CA VAL A 813 13.19 5.08 -16.55
C VAL A 813 12.47 6.34 -17.05
N PRO A 814 12.19 7.34 -16.19
CA PRO A 814 11.51 8.57 -16.58
C PRO A 814 12.11 9.27 -17.80
N THR A 815 13.45 9.32 -17.92
CA THR A 815 14.14 9.95 -19.05
C THR A 815 13.80 9.28 -20.39
N LEU A 816 13.74 7.94 -20.41
CA LEU A 816 13.37 7.19 -21.62
C LEU A 816 11.92 7.49 -22.03
N TYR A 817 11.01 7.57 -21.06
CA TYR A 817 9.62 7.91 -21.32
C TYR A 817 9.43 9.35 -21.80
N ALA A 818 10.24 10.29 -21.33
CA ALA A 818 10.27 11.65 -21.84
C ALA A 818 10.70 11.69 -23.32
N LEU A 819 11.76 10.95 -23.69
CA LEU A 819 12.21 10.85 -25.09
C LEU A 819 11.14 10.23 -26.00
N ILE A 820 10.46 9.17 -25.53
CA ILE A 820 9.37 8.52 -26.27
C ILE A 820 8.19 9.48 -26.43
N ARG A 821 7.80 10.20 -25.37
CA ARG A 821 6.74 11.22 -25.44
C ARG A 821 7.09 12.28 -26.49
N ASP A 822 8.30 12.83 -26.44
CA ASP A 822 8.70 13.93 -27.32
C ASP A 822 8.77 13.48 -28.80
N ASP A 823 9.18 12.24 -29.07
CA ASP A 823 9.12 11.66 -30.42
C ASP A 823 7.69 11.41 -30.91
N LEU A 824 6.82 10.85 -30.05
CA LEU A 824 5.40 10.63 -30.37
C LEU A 824 4.68 11.94 -30.70
N GLU A 825 4.92 13.00 -29.91
CA GLU A 825 4.32 14.30 -30.16
C GLU A 825 4.78 14.90 -31.49
N ARG A 826 6.08 14.79 -31.82
CA ARG A 826 6.63 15.25 -33.10
C ARG A 826 5.99 14.52 -34.28
N ARG A 827 5.84 13.19 -34.22
CA ARG A 827 5.22 12.38 -35.29
C ARG A 827 3.76 12.73 -35.53
N VAL A 828 3.01 12.99 -34.46
CA VAL A 828 1.58 13.31 -34.56
C VAL A 828 1.34 14.74 -35.07
N LEU A 829 2.20 15.69 -34.72
CA LEU A 829 2.07 17.10 -35.13
C LEU A 829 2.59 17.38 -36.56
N GLY A 830 3.43 16.48 -37.09
CA GLY A 830 4.18 16.67 -38.32
C GLY A 830 5.29 17.71 -38.15
N ALA A 831 6.33 17.65 -38.99
CA ALA A 831 7.58 18.44 -38.89
C ALA A 831 7.44 19.98 -38.93
N SER A 832 6.23 20.55 -38.86
CA SER A 832 5.99 21.99 -39.00
C SER A 832 5.74 22.64 -37.64
N ARG A 833 6.72 23.43 -37.16
CA ARG A 833 6.69 24.26 -35.93
C ARG A 833 5.70 25.44 -36.04
N SER A 834 4.44 25.19 -36.40
CA SER A 834 3.40 26.23 -36.39
C SER A 834 2.86 26.40 -34.95
N PRO A 835 2.93 27.61 -34.35
CA PRO A 835 2.42 27.89 -33.00
C PRO A 835 0.93 27.55 -32.80
N LEU A 836 0.16 27.49 -33.89
CA LEU A 836 -1.25 27.10 -33.86
C LEU A 836 -1.45 25.61 -33.51
N ARG A 837 -0.55 24.72 -33.95
CA ARG A 837 -0.70 23.26 -33.77
C ARG A 837 -0.20 22.77 -32.41
N SER A 838 0.83 23.40 -31.85
CA SER A 838 1.26 23.15 -30.46
C SER A 838 0.19 23.57 -29.46
N ASN A 839 -0.45 24.72 -29.69
CA ASN A 839 -1.61 25.16 -28.90
C ASN A 839 -2.78 24.17 -29.02
N LEU A 840 -3.01 23.56 -30.19
CA LEU A 840 -4.04 22.54 -30.37
C LEU A 840 -3.76 21.26 -29.57
N MET A 841 -2.51 20.79 -29.50
CA MET A 841 -2.13 19.62 -28.68
C MET A 841 -2.36 19.88 -27.19
N ALA A 842 -1.87 21.03 -26.70
CA ALA A 842 -2.05 21.44 -25.31
C ALA A 842 -3.52 21.59 -24.96
N THR A 843 -4.31 22.20 -25.84
CA THR A 843 -5.77 22.36 -25.67
C THR A 843 -6.45 20.99 -25.68
N THR A 844 -6.06 20.07 -26.56
CA THR A 844 -6.66 18.73 -26.66
C THR A 844 -6.32 17.87 -25.45
N LYS A 845 -5.08 17.93 -24.94
CA LYS A 845 -4.69 17.33 -23.66
C LYS A 845 -5.48 17.93 -22.50
N GLN A 846 -5.67 19.25 -22.47
CA GLN A 846 -6.51 19.91 -21.45
C GLN A 846 -7.97 19.47 -21.52
N ILE A 847 -8.53 19.29 -22.72
CA ILE A 847 -9.87 18.74 -22.92
C ILE A 847 -9.92 17.31 -22.38
N SER A 848 -8.97 16.44 -22.76
CA SER A 848 -8.87 15.06 -22.25
C SER A 848 -8.82 15.02 -20.72
N ARG A 849 -7.93 15.82 -20.10
CA ARG A 849 -7.79 15.95 -18.63
C ARG A 849 -9.05 16.50 -17.96
N SER A 850 -9.74 17.46 -18.59
CA SER A 850 -10.96 18.05 -18.04
C SER A 850 -12.14 17.10 -18.14
N TRP A 851 -12.22 16.31 -19.22
CA TRP A 851 -13.19 15.25 -19.40
C TRP A 851 -13.00 14.12 -18.39
N GLU A 852 -11.76 13.66 -18.19
CA GLU A 852 -11.44 12.65 -17.17
C GLU A 852 -11.83 13.15 -15.76
N ARG A 853 -11.49 14.39 -15.41
CA ARG A 853 -11.87 14.99 -14.12
C ARG A 853 -13.38 15.12 -13.91
N ARG A 854 -14.16 15.41 -14.96
CA ARG A 854 -15.62 15.61 -14.86
C ARG A 854 -16.43 14.32 -14.91
N LEU A 855 -16.00 13.33 -15.70
CA LEU A 855 -16.80 12.13 -16.00
C LEU A 855 -16.15 10.83 -15.51
N GLY A 856 -14.93 10.88 -14.96
CA GLY A 856 -14.20 9.72 -14.45
C GLY A 856 -13.79 8.71 -15.53
N ARG A 857 -13.83 9.09 -16.81
CA ARG A 857 -13.46 8.24 -17.95
C ARG A 857 -12.38 8.93 -18.77
N ASN A 858 -11.25 8.25 -18.94
CA ASN A 858 -10.16 8.71 -19.80
C ASN A 858 -10.52 8.41 -21.27
N ILE A 859 -10.78 9.45 -22.05
CA ILE A 859 -11.06 9.37 -23.49
C ILE A 859 -9.80 9.57 -24.34
N GLY A 860 -8.63 9.69 -23.71
CA GLY A 860 -7.35 9.95 -24.36
C GLY A 860 -7.02 8.93 -25.44
N ARG A 861 -7.32 7.64 -25.21
CA ARG A 861 -7.11 6.58 -26.22
C ARG A 861 -7.93 6.78 -27.49
N GLN A 862 -9.14 7.35 -27.39
CA GLN A 862 -10.01 7.61 -28.53
C GLN A 862 -9.56 8.86 -29.30
N ILE A 863 -9.17 9.90 -28.56
CA ILE A 863 -8.69 11.17 -29.12
C ILE A 863 -7.32 11.00 -29.80
N PHE A 864 -6.41 10.28 -29.13
CA PHE A 864 -5.02 10.06 -29.57
C PHE A 864 -4.83 8.68 -30.18
N SER A 865 -5.81 8.17 -30.94
CA SER A 865 -5.75 6.83 -31.55
C SER A 865 -4.50 6.62 -32.43
N ARG A 866 -3.99 7.67 -33.08
CA ARG A 866 -2.72 7.66 -33.82
C ARG A 866 -1.50 7.40 -32.93
N VAL A 867 -1.44 8.00 -31.74
CA VAL A 867 -0.37 7.74 -30.75
C VAL A 867 -0.37 6.27 -30.36
N HIS A 868 -1.56 5.71 -30.11
CA HIS A 868 -1.70 4.30 -29.78
C HIS A 868 -1.29 3.40 -30.95
N GLN A 869 -1.57 3.77 -32.19
CA GLN A 869 -1.12 3.04 -33.38
C GLN A 869 0.40 3.08 -33.56
N GLU A 870 1.04 4.23 -33.31
CA GLU A 870 2.51 4.34 -33.31
C GLU A 870 3.18 3.47 -32.23
N LEU A 871 2.47 3.17 -31.14
CA LEU A 871 2.91 2.24 -30.09
C LEU A 871 2.51 0.77 -30.35
N GLY A 872 2.03 0.43 -31.54
CA GLY A 872 1.60 -0.94 -31.91
C GLY A 872 0.18 -1.31 -31.48
N GLY A 873 -0.59 -0.38 -30.88
CA GLY A 873 -2.03 -0.51 -30.60
C GLY A 873 -2.41 -1.42 -29.43
N ARG A 874 -1.46 -2.22 -28.92
CA ARG A 874 -1.68 -3.25 -27.90
C ARG A 874 -1.10 -2.94 -26.53
N ILE A 875 -0.38 -1.82 -26.38
CA ILE A 875 0.18 -1.41 -25.09
C ILE A 875 -0.92 -1.32 -24.02
N ARG A 876 -0.69 -2.01 -22.90
CA ARG A 876 -1.57 -2.01 -21.72
C ARG A 876 -1.09 -0.97 -20.73
N PHE A 877 0.19 -1.00 -20.38
CA PHE A 877 0.80 -0.05 -19.45
C PHE A 877 2.32 -0.03 -19.53
N PHE A 878 2.89 1.05 -19.00
CA PHE A 878 4.31 1.26 -18.77
C PHE A 878 4.60 1.14 -17.27
N VAL A 879 5.82 0.73 -16.92
CA VAL A 879 6.31 0.73 -15.54
C VAL A 879 7.55 1.60 -15.43
N SER A 880 7.53 2.58 -14.53
CA SER A 880 8.65 3.46 -14.24
C SER A 880 9.28 3.10 -12.90
N GLY A 881 10.60 2.93 -12.90
CA GLY A 881 11.40 2.68 -11.70
C GLY A 881 12.82 3.22 -11.85
N GLY A 882 13.63 3.11 -10.80
CA GLY A 882 15.03 3.58 -10.77
C GLY A 882 15.21 5.06 -10.44
N SER A 883 14.20 5.91 -10.68
CA SER A 883 14.17 7.30 -10.22
C SER A 883 12.73 7.82 -10.11
N ALA A 884 12.54 8.94 -9.41
CA ALA A 884 11.22 9.55 -9.23
C ALA A 884 10.56 9.93 -10.56
N LEU A 885 9.28 9.59 -10.74
CA LEU A 885 8.53 9.94 -11.93
C LEU A 885 8.02 11.39 -11.81
N GLY A 886 8.47 12.26 -12.72
CA GLY A 886 8.00 13.65 -12.76
C GLY A 886 6.49 13.75 -12.95
N ALA A 887 5.83 14.60 -12.16
CA ALA A 887 4.38 14.75 -12.17
C ALA A 887 3.82 15.15 -13.55
N ASP A 888 4.58 15.95 -14.31
CA ASP A 888 4.20 16.36 -15.67
C ASP A 888 4.20 15.19 -16.65
N LEU A 889 5.18 14.30 -16.54
CA LEU A 889 5.29 13.12 -17.39
C LEU A 889 4.15 12.13 -17.11
N TYR A 890 3.81 11.94 -15.83
CA TYR A 890 2.64 11.17 -15.41
C TYR A 890 1.34 11.75 -16.00
N ASP A 891 1.14 13.06 -15.88
CA ASP A 891 -0.05 13.76 -16.35
C ASP A 891 -0.15 13.77 -17.90
N ASP A 892 0.98 13.78 -18.60
CA ASP A 892 1.05 13.68 -20.06
C ASP A 892 0.68 12.29 -20.56
N PHE A 893 1.26 11.23 -19.99
CA PHE A 893 0.92 9.86 -20.36
C PHE A 893 -0.58 9.59 -20.15
N ARG A 894 -1.12 10.00 -18.99
CA ARG A 894 -2.58 9.96 -18.72
C ARG A 894 -3.37 10.72 -19.77
N ALA A 895 -2.98 11.94 -20.13
CA ALA A 895 -3.71 12.74 -21.13
C ALA A 895 -3.75 12.07 -22.51
N LEU A 896 -2.67 11.38 -22.90
CA LEU A 896 -2.56 10.58 -24.13
C LEU A 896 -3.32 9.24 -24.05
N GLY A 897 -3.94 8.92 -22.90
CA GLY A 897 -4.62 7.65 -22.66
C GLY A 897 -3.67 6.48 -22.44
N LEU A 898 -2.40 6.75 -22.13
CA LEU A 898 -1.39 5.76 -21.75
C LEU A 898 -1.36 5.63 -20.23
N THR A 899 -1.18 4.40 -19.75
CA THR A 899 -1.10 4.13 -18.31
C THR A 899 0.35 3.91 -17.94
N ILE A 900 0.86 4.63 -16.93
CA ILE A 900 2.19 4.46 -16.37
C ILE A 900 2.09 4.23 -14.86
N TYR A 901 2.77 3.19 -14.37
CA TYR A 901 2.83 2.84 -12.95
C TYR A 901 4.22 3.13 -12.42
N GLU A 902 4.29 3.84 -11.30
CA GLU A 902 5.54 4.07 -10.58
C GLU A 902 5.73 2.98 -9.53
N GLY A 903 6.98 2.53 -9.36
CA GLY A 903 7.39 1.62 -8.30
C GLY A 903 8.71 2.05 -7.69
N TYR A 904 8.94 1.66 -6.44
CA TYR A 904 10.15 1.97 -5.68
C TYR A 904 10.75 0.71 -5.09
N GLY A 905 12.07 0.69 -5.07
CA GLY A 905 12.89 -0.18 -4.25
C GLY A 905 14.35 -0.04 -4.68
N LEU A 906 15.19 -0.91 -4.14
CA LEU A 906 16.64 -0.86 -4.26
C LEU A 906 17.16 -2.19 -4.78
N THR A 907 18.42 -2.23 -5.21
CA THR A 907 19.03 -3.51 -5.64
C THR A 907 18.95 -4.52 -4.49
N GLU A 908 19.27 -4.06 -3.28
CA GLU A 908 19.24 -4.80 -2.01
C GLU A 908 17.88 -5.41 -1.66
N THR A 909 16.81 -5.06 -2.37
CA THR A 909 15.43 -5.52 -2.10
C THR A 909 14.84 -6.40 -3.22
N ALA A 910 15.66 -6.75 -4.22
CA ALA A 910 15.42 -7.70 -5.30
C ALA A 910 14.27 -7.48 -6.34
N PRO A 911 13.91 -6.27 -6.83
CA PRO A 911 14.29 -4.93 -6.41
C PRO A 911 13.10 -4.06 -5.97
N VAL A 912 11.87 -4.57 -6.00
CA VAL A 912 10.67 -3.73 -5.78
C VAL A 912 10.19 -3.88 -4.34
N LEU A 913 10.07 -2.77 -3.62
CA LEU A 913 9.42 -2.72 -2.30
C LEU A 913 7.96 -2.30 -2.42
N THR A 914 7.69 -1.29 -3.23
CA THR A 914 6.35 -0.75 -3.45
C THR A 914 6.05 -0.58 -4.93
N VAL A 915 4.79 -0.76 -5.34
CA VAL A 915 4.35 -0.45 -6.70
C VAL A 915 2.91 0.00 -6.73
N ASN A 916 2.57 0.89 -7.65
CA ASN A 916 1.19 1.29 -7.88
C ASN A 916 0.38 0.09 -8.38
N PRO A 917 -0.68 -0.35 -7.67
CA PRO A 917 -1.48 -1.46 -8.13
C PRO A 917 -2.19 -1.16 -9.45
N LEU A 918 -2.42 -2.19 -10.24
CA LEU A 918 -3.12 -2.08 -11.52
C LEU A 918 -4.48 -1.37 -11.32
N TYR A 919 -4.73 -0.35 -12.13
CA TYR A 919 -5.91 0.52 -12.09
C TYR A 919 -6.05 1.43 -10.86
N GLN A 920 -5.07 1.43 -9.95
CA GLN A 920 -5.06 2.25 -8.74
C GLN A 920 -3.78 3.11 -8.64
N SER A 921 -3.30 3.63 -9.78
CA SER A 921 -2.12 4.50 -9.82
C SER A 921 -2.39 5.87 -9.21
N ARG A 922 -1.46 6.37 -8.38
CA ARG A 922 -1.49 7.70 -7.78
C ARG A 922 -0.34 8.56 -8.27
N ARG A 923 -0.68 9.80 -8.65
CA ARG A 923 0.28 10.83 -9.04
C ARG A 923 1.29 11.08 -7.91
N GLY A 924 2.57 10.95 -8.22
CA GLY A 924 3.69 11.23 -7.30
C GLY A 924 3.88 10.21 -6.17
N SER A 925 3.15 9.09 -6.19
CA SER A 925 3.36 8.01 -5.24
C SER A 925 4.09 6.85 -5.88
N CYS A 926 4.97 6.22 -5.10
CA CYS A 926 5.64 4.99 -5.48
C CYS A 926 4.80 3.72 -5.24
N GLY A 927 3.54 3.87 -4.83
CA GLY A 927 2.60 2.77 -4.66
C GLY A 927 2.57 2.14 -3.28
N LYS A 928 2.07 0.90 -3.20
CA LYS A 928 1.88 0.16 -1.94
C LYS A 928 2.96 -0.91 -1.74
N PRO A 929 3.33 -1.24 -0.48
CA PRO A 929 4.21 -2.36 -0.17
C PRO A 929 3.75 -3.68 -0.79
N LEU A 930 4.67 -4.41 -1.42
CA LEU A 930 4.39 -5.74 -1.96
C LEU A 930 3.99 -6.73 -0.87
N PRO A 931 3.28 -7.81 -1.21
CA PRO A 931 3.08 -8.93 -0.30
C PRO A 931 4.35 -9.43 0.39
N GLY A 932 4.33 -9.48 1.73
CA GLY A 932 5.46 -9.88 2.55
C GLY A 932 6.52 -8.78 2.77
N VAL A 933 6.28 -7.55 2.31
CA VAL A 933 7.10 -6.38 2.67
C VAL A 933 6.45 -5.66 3.84
N GLU A 934 7.10 -5.67 4.99
CA GLU A 934 6.79 -4.77 6.09
C GLU A 934 7.59 -3.48 5.93
N LEU A 935 6.90 -2.34 5.99
CA LEU A 935 7.50 -1.02 5.84
C LEU A 935 7.15 -0.16 7.05
N ARG A 936 8.15 0.52 7.62
CA ARG A 936 7.98 1.49 8.71
C ARG A 936 8.75 2.77 8.40
N LEU A 937 8.36 3.86 9.07
CA LEU A 937 9.07 5.13 9.01
C LEU A 937 9.83 5.34 10.33
N TYR A 938 11.15 5.41 10.25
CA TYR A 938 12.06 5.62 11.37
C TYR A 938 12.38 7.11 11.53
N HIS A 939 12.46 7.60 12.77
CA HIS A 939 12.68 9.01 13.12
C HIS A 939 11.79 10.02 12.36
N THR A 940 10.47 9.83 12.37
CA THR A 940 9.54 10.74 11.71
C THR A 940 9.56 12.14 12.32
N ASN A 941 9.62 13.17 11.46
CA ASN A 941 9.49 14.57 11.85
C ASN A 941 8.01 14.98 12.08
N ARG A 942 7.78 16.24 12.46
CA ARG A 942 6.42 16.80 12.70
C ARG A 942 5.47 16.73 11.49
N GLN A 943 6.00 16.52 10.27
CA GLN A 943 5.22 16.37 9.04
C GLN A 943 4.98 14.90 8.67
N GLY A 944 5.39 13.95 9.52
CA GLY A 944 5.24 12.51 9.27
C GLY A 944 6.27 11.94 8.30
N VAL A 945 7.31 12.69 7.93
CA VAL A 945 8.39 12.23 7.06
C VAL A 945 9.48 11.58 7.90
N GLY A 946 9.85 10.35 7.61
CA GLY A 946 10.92 9.59 8.28
C GLY A 946 11.70 8.72 7.29
N GLU A 947 12.76 8.10 7.76
CA GLU A 947 13.53 7.11 6.98
C GLU A 947 12.68 5.86 6.75
N ILE A 948 12.63 5.39 5.52
CA ILE A 948 11.95 4.17 5.13
C ILE A 948 12.83 3.00 5.58
N ILE A 949 12.32 2.21 6.51
CA ILE A 949 12.94 0.95 6.93
C ILE A 949 12.03 -0.21 6.55
N VAL A 950 12.62 -1.33 6.14
CA VAL A 950 11.85 -2.46 5.61
C VAL A 950 12.34 -3.80 6.12
N GLN A 951 11.40 -4.73 6.26
CA GLN A 951 11.67 -6.15 6.46
C GLN A 951 10.96 -6.92 5.36
N SER A 952 11.68 -7.80 4.66
CA SER A 952 11.10 -8.58 3.56
C SER A 952 11.89 -9.87 3.27
N PRO A 953 11.21 -10.95 2.83
CA PRO A 953 11.87 -12.12 2.25
C PRO A 953 12.67 -11.82 0.97
N SER A 954 12.47 -10.66 0.33
CA SER A 954 13.23 -10.24 -0.85
C SER A 954 14.50 -9.47 -0.55
N LEU A 955 14.84 -9.26 0.72
CA LEU A 955 16.10 -8.62 1.10
C LEU A 955 17.31 -9.45 0.66
N MET A 956 18.38 -8.75 0.30
CA MET A 956 19.69 -9.35 0.13
C MET A 956 20.13 -10.06 1.41
N LYS A 957 21.01 -11.05 1.26
CA LYS A 957 21.67 -11.71 2.39
C LYS A 957 22.69 -10.81 3.08
N GLY A 958 23.24 -9.84 2.35
CA GLY A 958 24.27 -8.90 2.78
C GLY A 958 25.18 -8.48 1.63
N TYR A 959 26.13 -7.59 1.91
CA TYR A 959 27.15 -7.20 0.94
C TYR A 959 28.32 -8.19 0.93
N TYR A 960 28.75 -8.59 -0.27
CA TYR A 960 29.80 -9.57 -0.49
C TYR A 960 31.14 -9.11 0.10
N ARG A 961 31.69 -9.92 1.01
CA ARG A 961 32.94 -9.64 1.75
C ARG A 961 32.97 -8.29 2.47
N ASN A 962 31.81 -7.73 2.82
CA ASN A 962 31.71 -6.45 3.50
C ASN A 962 30.69 -6.51 4.67
N PRO A 963 31.05 -7.16 5.79
CA PRO A 963 30.18 -7.29 6.96
C PRO A 963 29.90 -5.93 7.62
N ASP A 964 30.84 -4.99 7.59
CA ASP A 964 30.68 -3.66 8.18
C ASP A 964 29.67 -2.81 7.43
N ALA A 965 29.65 -2.85 6.10
CA ALA A 965 28.60 -2.21 5.32
C ALA A 965 27.25 -2.89 5.54
N THR A 966 27.25 -4.22 5.70
CA THR A 966 26.02 -5.00 5.97
C THR A 966 25.41 -4.63 7.32
N ALA A 967 26.21 -4.59 8.39
CA ALA A 967 25.76 -4.22 9.73
C ALA A 967 25.25 -2.77 9.82
N ARG A 968 25.77 -1.88 8.97
CA ARG A 968 25.31 -0.48 8.91
C ARG A 968 23.93 -0.29 8.31
N VAL A 969 23.48 -1.21 7.46
CA VAL A 969 22.16 -1.14 6.81
C VAL A 969 21.18 -2.16 7.37
N MET A 970 21.66 -3.22 8.03
CA MET A 970 20.83 -4.23 8.70
C MET A 970 20.91 -4.04 10.23
N ILE A 971 19.91 -3.36 10.80
CA ILE A 971 19.86 -3.00 12.23
C ILE A 971 18.61 -3.64 12.82
N ASP A 972 18.75 -4.44 13.88
CA ASP A 972 17.64 -5.14 14.57
C ASP A 972 16.69 -5.91 13.65
N GLY A 973 17.23 -6.50 12.56
CA GLY A 973 16.46 -7.24 11.56
C GLY A 973 15.73 -6.38 10.52
N TRP A 974 15.89 -5.05 10.57
CA TRP A 974 15.37 -4.10 9.60
C TRP A 974 16.45 -3.63 8.65
N PHE A 975 16.11 -3.55 7.35
CA PHE A 975 16.94 -2.91 6.35
C PHE A 975 16.63 -1.41 6.30
N HIS A 976 17.63 -0.60 6.63
CA HIS A 976 17.61 0.85 6.53
C HIS A 976 17.93 1.26 5.08
N THR A 977 16.91 1.73 4.37
CA THR A 977 17.05 2.10 2.93
C THR A 977 17.89 3.36 2.73
N GLY A 978 18.00 4.18 3.78
CA GLY A 978 18.52 5.53 3.71
C GLY A 978 17.54 6.52 3.07
N ASP A 979 16.43 6.10 2.46
CA ASP A 979 15.49 6.97 1.76
C ASP A 979 14.43 7.54 2.72
N LEU A 980 14.07 8.81 2.55
CA LEU A 980 13.05 9.49 3.33
C LEU A 980 11.72 9.46 2.59
N GLY A 981 10.64 9.26 3.33
CA GLY A 981 9.31 9.33 2.78
C GLY A 981 8.24 9.47 3.84
N TRP A 982 7.01 9.55 3.37
CA TRP A 982 5.82 9.44 4.19
C TRP A 982 4.84 8.48 3.52
N VAL A 983 3.98 7.87 4.34
CA VAL A 983 2.95 6.96 3.87
C VAL A 983 1.61 7.66 4.04
N ASP A 984 0.81 7.69 2.98
CA ASP A 984 -0.53 8.25 3.06
C ASP A 984 -1.51 7.30 3.76
N ALA A 985 -2.69 7.84 4.07
CA ALA A 985 -3.73 7.10 4.77
C ALA A 985 -4.18 5.81 4.07
N ASP A 986 -3.97 5.68 2.76
CA ASP A 986 -4.45 4.56 1.96
C ASP A 986 -3.32 3.54 1.67
N GLY A 987 -2.17 3.71 2.36
CA GLY A 987 -0.99 2.84 2.34
C GLY A 987 -0.02 3.11 1.20
N TYR A 988 -0.11 4.29 0.56
CA TYR A 988 0.77 4.66 -0.54
C TYR A 988 2.01 5.39 -0.03
N LEU A 989 3.18 4.94 -0.47
CA LEU A 989 4.46 5.54 -0.15
C LEU A 989 4.74 6.74 -1.08
N TYR A 990 5.23 7.82 -0.49
CA TYR A 990 5.71 9.02 -1.17
C TYR A 990 7.13 9.30 -0.72
N ILE A 991 8.08 9.25 -1.65
CA ILE A 991 9.49 9.53 -1.37
C ILE A 991 9.71 11.04 -1.39
N THR A 992 10.39 11.57 -0.38
CA THR A 992 10.67 13.01 -0.22
C THR A 992 12.15 13.33 -0.35
N GLY A 993 13.04 12.33 -0.30
CA GLY A 993 14.47 12.50 -0.46
C GLY A 993 15.25 11.32 0.11
N ARG A 994 16.52 11.52 0.43
CA ARG A 994 17.38 10.56 1.12
C ARG A 994 17.90 11.19 2.42
N SER A 995 18.00 10.41 3.48
CA SER A 995 18.35 10.84 4.86
C SER A 995 19.73 11.49 4.94
N LYS A 996 20.60 11.19 3.99
CA LYS A 996 21.85 11.90 3.73
C LYS A 996 21.72 12.52 2.33
N ASP A 997 21.79 13.85 2.25
CA ASP A 997 21.59 14.63 1.02
C ASP A 997 22.25 13.93 -0.17
N VAL A 998 21.47 13.52 -1.17
CA VAL A 998 21.99 12.97 -2.44
C VAL A 998 21.70 13.97 -3.53
N ILE A 999 22.72 14.25 -4.34
CA ILE A 999 22.61 15.01 -5.58
C ILE A 999 22.24 14.02 -6.68
N VAL A 1000 21.07 14.19 -7.29
CA VAL A 1000 20.65 13.36 -8.43
C VAL A 1000 21.10 14.03 -9.72
N THR A 1001 22.16 13.48 -10.31
CA THR A 1001 22.77 14.05 -11.53
C THR A 1001 21.92 13.83 -12.78
N GLY A 1002 22.21 14.56 -13.86
CA GLY A 1002 21.60 14.40 -15.19
C GLY A 1002 21.57 12.96 -15.73
N ALA A 1003 22.52 12.11 -15.31
CA ALA A 1003 22.63 10.72 -15.69
C ALA A 1003 21.77 9.75 -14.85
N GLY A 1004 20.95 10.26 -13.92
CA GLY A 1004 20.16 9.44 -12.99
C GLY A 1004 21.01 8.72 -11.94
N LYS A 1005 22.28 9.11 -11.77
CA LYS A 1005 23.20 8.59 -10.76
C LYS A 1005 23.09 9.41 -9.49
N ASN A 1006 22.95 8.71 -8.37
CA ASN A 1006 22.94 9.27 -7.03
C ASN A 1006 24.36 9.58 -6.58
N VAL A 1007 24.64 10.84 -6.27
CA VAL A 1007 25.96 11.34 -5.88
C VAL A 1007 25.89 11.91 -4.48
N TYR A 1008 26.75 11.43 -3.59
CA TYR A 1008 26.75 11.89 -2.20
C TYR A 1008 27.73 13.06 -2.06
N PRO A 1009 27.26 14.24 -1.60
CA PRO A 1009 28.11 15.39 -1.31
C PRO A 1009 29.27 15.04 -0.39
N MET A 1010 29.04 14.21 0.64
CA MET A 1010 30.08 13.81 1.59
C MET A 1010 31.22 13.04 0.93
N ASP A 1011 30.92 12.19 -0.06
CA ASP A 1011 31.94 11.41 -0.78
C ASP A 1011 32.81 12.35 -1.62
N LEU A 1012 32.19 13.33 -2.28
CA LEU A 1012 32.91 14.34 -3.03
C LEU A 1012 33.67 15.30 -2.12
N GLU A 1013 33.08 15.72 -1.00
CA GLU A 1013 33.76 16.52 0.01
C GLU A 1013 34.99 15.80 0.55
N ALA A 1014 34.93 14.48 0.77
CA ALA A 1014 36.09 13.69 1.20
C ALA A 1014 37.18 13.65 0.12
N ILE A 1015 36.81 13.38 -1.14
CA ILE A 1015 37.73 13.30 -2.28
C ILE A 1015 38.43 14.65 -2.51
N TYR A 1016 37.65 15.73 -2.63
CA TYR A 1016 38.18 17.05 -2.97
C TYR A 1016 38.84 17.77 -1.78
N ARG A 1017 38.66 17.28 -0.53
CA ARG A 1017 39.37 17.79 0.65
C ARG A 1017 40.83 17.38 0.70
N GLU A 1018 41.25 16.38 -0.08
CA GLU A 1018 42.67 16.01 -0.18
C GLU A 1018 43.52 17.06 -0.94
N ILE A 1019 42.89 18.04 -1.59
CA ILE A 1019 43.58 19.14 -2.26
C ILE A 1019 44.20 20.06 -1.20
N PRO A 1020 45.54 20.27 -1.17
CA PRO A 1020 46.22 21.06 -0.14
C PRO A 1020 45.67 22.49 0.02
N GLU A 1021 45.20 23.09 -1.07
CA GLU A 1021 44.65 24.44 -1.11
C GLU A 1021 43.21 24.55 -0.58
N VAL A 1022 42.56 23.44 -0.22
CA VAL A 1022 41.18 23.38 0.30
C VAL A 1022 41.19 23.19 1.83
N ARG A 1023 40.78 24.21 2.59
CA ARG A 1023 40.64 24.16 4.06
C ARG A 1023 39.34 23.50 4.47
N GLU A 1024 38.25 23.95 3.85
CA GLU A 1024 36.90 23.44 4.06
C GLU A 1024 36.20 23.34 2.72
N ILE A 1025 35.36 22.33 2.57
CA ILE A 1025 34.56 22.12 1.37
C ILE A 1025 33.16 21.64 1.76
N VAL A 1026 32.16 22.22 1.09
CA VAL A 1026 30.76 21.80 1.16
C VAL A 1026 30.24 21.63 -0.24
N VAL A 1027 29.75 20.44 -0.55
CA VAL A 1027 29.17 20.11 -1.85
C VAL A 1027 27.65 20.20 -1.77
N VAL A 1028 27.02 20.79 -2.79
CA VAL A 1028 25.57 20.99 -2.89
C VAL A 1028 25.06 20.73 -4.29
N GLY A 1029 23.85 20.18 -4.38
CA GLY A 1029 23.11 20.05 -5.64
C GLY A 1029 22.37 21.35 -5.96
N ILE A 1030 22.66 21.97 -7.09
CA ILE A 1030 21.89 23.13 -7.60
C ILE A 1030 20.91 22.61 -8.65
N PRO A 1031 19.60 22.81 -8.49
CA PRO A 1031 18.63 22.34 -9.46
C PRO A 1031 18.87 22.95 -10.84
N ASP A 1032 19.00 22.08 -11.84
CA ASP A 1032 18.97 22.41 -13.26
C ASP A 1032 17.96 21.51 -13.96
N GLY A 1033 16.80 22.09 -14.31
CA GLY A 1033 15.66 21.35 -14.84
C GLY A 1033 15.09 20.30 -13.87
N LEU A 1034 15.10 19.03 -14.30
CA LEU A 1034 14.63 17.86 -13.52
C LEU A 1034 15.76 17.18 -12.72
N THR A 1035 16.98 17.68 -12.82
CA THR A 1035 18.20 17.11 -12.21
C THR A 1035 18.94 18.17 -11.40
N GLU A 1036 20.08 17.80 -10.81
CA GLU A 1036 20.93 18.71 -10.06
C GLU A 1036 22.37 18.70 -10.59
N GLU A 1037 22.96 19.90 -10.71
CA GLU A 1037 24.40 20.09 -10.94
C GLU A 1037 25.13 20.11 -9.60
N ILE A 1038 26.33 19.54 -9.55
CA ILE A 1038 27.19 19.45 -8.37
C ILE A 1038 28.04 20.71 -8.27
N HIS A 1039 27.77 21.51 -7.25
CA HIS A 1039 28.53 22.71 -6.93
C HIS A 1039 29.30 22.50 -5.63
N ALA A 1040 30.49 23.08 -5.51
CA ALA A 1040 31.26 23.13 -4.26
C ALA A 1040 31.44 24.56 -3.78
N ALA A 1041 31.14 24.80 -2.50
CA ALA A 1041 31.67 25.93 -1.76
C ALA A 1041 33.01 25.52 -1.13
N ILE A 1042 34.05 26.31 -1.33
CA ILE A 1042 35.41 26.03 -0.85
C ILE A 1042 35.93 27.21 -0.06
N VAL A 1043 36.50 26.93 1.11
CA VAL A 1043 37.32 27.88 1.86
C VAL A 1043 38.80 27.58 1.59
N PRO A 1044 39.59 28.54 1.06
CA PRO A 1044 40.99 28.32 0.73
C PRO A 1044 41.89 28.21 1.98
N SER A 1045 42.91 27.35 1.92
CA SER A 1045 43.94 27.18 2.98
C SER A 1045 45.01 28.28 3.01
N GLY A 1046 45.09 29.12 1.96
CA GLY A 1046 46.20 30.06 1.73
C GLY A 1046 45.76 31.41 1.14
N ALA A 1047 46.26 31.74 -0.06
CA ALA A 1047 45.96 33.01 -0.74
C ALA A 1047 44.43 33.26 -0.85
N GLN A 1048 44.03 34.54 -0.86
CA GLN A 1048 42.64 34.99 -0.98
C GLN A 1048 42.44 35.68 -2.34
N GLY A 1049 41.22 35.66 -2.88
CA GLY A 1049 40.89 36.36 -4.13
C GLY A 1049 41.11 35.55 -5.43
N GLU A 1050 41.37 36.24 -6.54
CA GLU A 1050 41.38 35.70 -7.91
C GLU A 1050 42.46 34.61 -8.12
N GLU A 1051 43.62 34.77 -7.48
CA GLU A 1051 44.75 33.85 -7.56
C GLU A 1051 44.42 32.50 -6.90
N ALA A 1052 43.76 32.53 -5.75
CA ALA A 1052 43.25 31.34 -5.04
C ALA A 1052 42.23 30.57 -5.88
N ARG A 1053 41.33 31.31 -6.54
CA ARG A 1053 40.32 30.74 -7.45
C ARG A 1053 40.97 29.98 -8.60
N SER A 1054 41.95 30.60 -9.26
CA SER A 1054 42.65 29.98 -10.40
C SER A 1054 43.44 28.71 -10.01
N THR A 1055 43.95 28.67 -8.78
CA THR A 1055 44.77 27.55 -8.27
C THR A 1055 43.88 26.39 -7.86
N ILE A 1056 42.84 26.66 -7.06
CA ILE A 1056 41.85 25.66 -6.65
C ILE A 1056 41.13 25.08 -7.87
N GLN A 1057 40.78 25.91 -8.85
CA GLN A 1057 40.09 25.43 -10.06
C GLN A 1057 40.98 24.51 -10.92
N ARG A 1058 42.28 24.80 -11.03
CA ARG A 1058 43.22 23.89 -11.71
C ARG A 1058 43.41 22.57 -10.94
N ALA A 1059 43.50 22.64 -9.60
CA ALA A 1059 43.65 21.46 -8.76
C ALA A 1059 42.41 20.57 -8.77
N THR A 1060 41.21 21.15 -8.69
CA THR A 1060 39.95 20.39 -8.77
C THR A 1060 39.74 19.79 -10.16
N GLN A 1061 40.14 20.48 -11.23
CA GLN A 1061 40.09 19.94 -12.60
C GLN A 1061 41.09 18.80 -12.81
N ALA A 1062 42.30 18.90 -12.27
CA ALA A 1062 43.29 17.83 -12.34
C ALA A 1062 42.78 16.56 -11.65
N LEU A 1063 42.24 16.68 -10.45
CA LEU A 1063 41.63 15.56 -9.71
C LEU A 1063 40.36 15.03 -10.39
N ALA A 1064 39.56 15.89 -11.02
CA ALA A 1064 38.33 15.50 -11.71
C ALA A 1064 38.58 14.60 -12.94
N ARG A 1065 39.77 14.63 -13.55
CA ARG A 1065 40.11 13.79 -14.71
C ARG A 1065 40.09 12.31 -14.37
N ASP A 1066 40.49 11.97 -13.15
CA ASP A 1066 40.55 10.59 -12.66
C ASP A 1066 39.23 10.12 -12.00
N LEU A 1067 38.19 10.97 -11.98
CA LEU A 1067 36.88 10.67 -11.41
C LEU A 1067 35.83 10.40 -12.50
N PRO A 1068 34.85 9.50 -12.23
CA PRO A 1068 33.67 9.32 -13.07
C PRO A 1068 32.94 10.65 -13.33
N SER A 1069 32.33 10.80 -14.51
CA SER A 1069 31.70 12.06 -14.94
C SER A 1069 30.64 12.59 -13.96
N TYR A 1070 29.93 11.71 -13.27
CA TYR A 1070 28.94 12.05 -12.24
C TYR A 1070 29.56 12.44 -10.88
N HIS A 1071 30.87 12.32 -10.68
CA HIS A 1071 31.56 12.79 -9.47
C HIS A 1071 32.29 14.13 -9.67
N ARG A 1072 32.28 14.68 -10.88
CA ARG A 1072 32.99 15.92 -11.22
C ARG A 1072 32.17 17.14 -10.78
N LEU A 1073 32.82 18.10 -10.12
CA LEU A 1073 32.23 19.39 -9.76
C LEU A 1073 31.99 20.24 -11.02
N GLN A 1074 30.75 20.67 -11.26
CA GLN A 1074 30.40 21.57 -12.38
C GLN A 1074 30.83 23.01 -12.07
N GLN A 1075 30.69 23.46 -10.82
CA GLN A 1075 31.17 24.78 -10.41
C GLN A 1075 31.77 24.81 -9.01
N VAL A 1076 32.82 25.62 -8.88
CA VAL A 1076 33.50 25.93 -7.61
C VAL A 1076 33.26 27.39 -7.25
N HIS A 1077 32.95 27.62 -5.99
CA HIS A 1077 32.62 28.92 -5.44
C HIS A 1077 33.43 29.14 -4.17
N LEU A 1078 34.09 30.30 -4.04
CA LEU A 1078 34.92 30.59 -2.87
C LEU A 1078 34.12 31.24 -1.73
N TRP A 1079 34.46 30.85 -0.50
CA TRP A 1079 33.98 31.41 0.76
C TRP A 1079 35.15 31.80 1.66
N GLU A 1080 34.94 32.80 2.51
CA GLU A 1080 35.90 33.18 3.57
C GLU A 1080 35.72 32.29 4.81
N GLU A 1081 34.47 32.05 5.22
CA GLU A 1081 34.07 31.13 6.28
C GLU A 1081 32.74 30.46 5.94
N MET A 1082 32.54 29.21 6.39
CA MET A 1082 31.31 28.47 6.12
C MET A 1082 30.16 28.92 7.04
N PRO A 1083 28.91 29.05 6.54
CA PRO A 1083 27.76 29.37 7.38
C PRO A 1083 27.50 28.22 8.37
N LEU A 1084 27.33 28.53 9.65
CA LEU A 1084 27.03 27.55 10.70
C LEU A 1084 25.56 27.61 11.12
N GLY A 1085 24.98 26.45 11.47
CA GLY A 1085 23.65 26.28 12.03
C GLY A 1085 23.61 26.47 13.56
N PRO A 1086 22.42 26.37 14.17
CA PRO A 1086 22.23 26.55 15.62
C PRO A 1086 22.98 25.54 16.51
N ASP A 1087 23.38 24.41 15.93
CA ASP A 1087 24.13 23.32 16.54
C ASP A 1087 25.65 23.43 16.32
N GLY A 1088 26.12 24.49 15.64
CA GLY A 1088 27.53 24.71 15.32
C GLY A 1088 28.04 23.90 14.12
N ALA A 1089 27.19 23.14 13.44
CA ALA A 1089 27.53 22.43 12.20
C ALA A 1089 27.34 23.32 10.96
N VAL A 1090 27.99 23.00 9.84
CA VAL A 1090 27.84 23.79 8.60
C VAL A 1090 26.42 23.69 8.04
N ASP A 1091 25.76 24.84 7.84
CA ASP A 1091 24.41 24.94 7.26
C ASP A 1091 24.46 24.82 5.73
N ARG A 1092 24.44 23.58 5.25
CA ARG A 1092 24.40 23.25 3.82
C ARG A 1092 23.20 23.88 3.10
N LYS A 1093 22.06 24.13 3.78
CA LYS A 1093 20.89 24.78 3.18
C LYS A 1093 21.15 26.28 2.97
N ALA A 1094 21.85 26.92 3.90
CA ALA A 1094 22.30 28.31 3.74
C ALA A 1094 23.28 28.45 2.58
N VAL A 1095 24.30 27.57 2.49
CA VAL A 1095 25.27 27.52 1.37
C VAL A 1095 24.53 27.37 0.03
N ARG A 1096 23.60 26.41 -0.06
CA ARG A 1096 22.79 26.16 -1.26
C ARG A 1096 21.97 27.38 -1.67
N ARG A 1097 21.34 28.07 -0.71
CA ARG A 1097 20.54 29.28 -0.97
C ARG A 1097 21.42 30.41 -1.50
N GLU A 1098 22.57 30.63 -0.88
CA GLU A 1098 23.48 31.72 -1.27
C GLU A 1098 24.09 31.50 -2.66
N ILE A 1099 24.51 30.26 -2.99
CA ILE A 1099 24.96 29.91 -4.34
C ILE A 1099 23.88 30.22 -5.38
N ARG A 1100 22.61 29.86 -5.11
CA ARG A 1100 21.50 30.17 -6.03
C ARG A 1100 21.31 31.67 -6.21
N GLU A 1101 21.44 32.47 -5.15
CA GLU A 1101 21.34 33.92 -5.25
C GLU A 1101 22.49 34.53 -6.06
N ARG A 1102 23.72 34.06 -5.86
CA ARG A 1102 24.90 34.47 -6.66
C ARG A 1102 24.70 34.15 -8.15
N LEU A 1103 24.17 32.96 -8.47
CA LEU A 1103 23.86 32.55 -9.85
C LEU A 1103 22.74 33.40 -10.47
N ARG A 1104 21.65 33.67 -9.72
CA ARG A 1104 20.55 34.54 -10.19
C ARG A 1104 21.02 35.97 -10.48
N ARG A 1105 21.84 36.56 -9.61
CA ARG A 1105 22.40 37.90 -9.85
C ARG A 1105 23.28 37.93 -11.10
N ARG A 1106 24.08 36.89 -11.34
CA ARG A 1106 24.85 36.73 -12.59
C ARG A 1106 23.96 36.58 -13.82
N GLU A 1107 22.88 35.81 -13.74
CA GLU A 1107 21.90 35.70 -14.83
C GLU A 1107 21.17 37.01 -15.11
N ASP A 1108 20.81 37.78 -14.09
CA ASP A 1108 20.13 39.07 -14.25
C ASP A 1108 21.06 40.12 -14.90
N VAL A 1109 22.35 40.13 -14.51
CA VAL A 1109 23.38 40.96 -15.16
C VAL A 1109 23.61 40.48 -16.60
N ARG A 1110 23.74 39.17 -16.84
CA ARG A 1110 23.90 38.60 -18.19
C ARG A 1110 22.68 38.84 -19.05
N ARG A 1111 21.45 38.84 -18.52
CA ARG A 1111 20.21 39.21 -19.24
C ARG A 1111 20.15 40.71 -19.53
N ALA A 1112 20.70 41.55 -18.65
CA ALA A 1112 20.84 42.99 -18.91
C ALA A 1112 21.88 43.26 -20.01
N GLU A 1113 23.01 42.56 -20.02
CA GLU A 1113 24.03 42.61 -21.08
C GLU A 1113 23.54 41.98 -22.38
N THR A 1114 22.81 40.86 -22.33
CA THR A 1114 22.24 40.21 -23.52
C THR A 1114 21.17 41.09 -24.18
N ARG A 1115 20.43 41.91 -23.42
CA ARG A 1115 19.56 42.96 -24.00
C ARG A 1115 20.34 44.06 -24.72
N LEU A 1116 21.61 44.30 -24.36
CA LEU A 1116 22.51 45.21 -25.07
C LEU A 1116 23.18 44.55 -26.30
N VAL A 1117 23.32 43.21 -26.32
CA VAL A 1117 23.94 42.46 -27.42
C VAL A 1117 22.95 41.99 -28.51
N ILE A 1118 21.63 42.02 -28.27
CA ILE A 1118 20.58 41.78 -29.30
C ILE A 1118 20.44 43.00 -30.25
N ALA A 1119 21.58 43.53 -30.71
CA ALA A 1119 21.69 44.49 -31.79
C ALA A 1119 22.78 44.10 -32.81
N ALA A 1120 23.35 42.89 -32.75
CA ALA A 1120 24.30 42.41 -33.76
C ALA A 1120 23.96 40.99 -34.25
N ASP A 1121 23.55 40.93 -35.50
CA ASP A 1121 23.18 39.76 -36.29
C ASP A 1121 24.42 38.92 -36.65
N ARG A 1122 24.46 37.62 -36.28
CA ARG A 1122 25.34 36.58 -36.86
C ARG A 1122 24.87 35.18 -36.45
N LYS A 1123 24.49 34.34 -37.43
CA LYS A 1123 24.28 32.89 -37.22
C LYS A 1123 25.64 32.17 -37.13
N PRO A 1124 25.87 31.31 -36.12
CA PRO A 1124 27.06 30.46 -36.07
C PRO A 1124 27.01 29.35 -37.13
N GLY A 1125 28.17 28.93 -37.67
CA GLY A 1125 28.28 27.81 -38.61
C GLY A 1125 28.09 26.45 -37.94
N ASN A 1126 27.86 25.38 -38.72
CA ASN A 1126 27.58 24.03 -38.22
C ASN A 1126 28.62 23.55 -37.18
N GLU A 1127 29.90 23.85 -37.36
CA GLU A 1127 30.95 23.46 -36.40
C GLU A 1127 30.81 24.18 -35.05
N SER A 1128 30.51 25.48 -35.08
CA SER A 1128 30.25 26.25 -33.86
C SER A 1128 29.00 25.74 -33.15
N ALA A 1129 27.96 25.36 -33.89
CA ALA A 1129 26.75 24.78 -33.32
C ALA A 1129 26.99 23.39 -32.69
N VAL A 1130 27.86 22.56 -33.29
CA VAL A 1130 28.27 21.27 -32.71
C VAL A 1130 29.10 21.49 -31.44
N ARG A 1131 30.07 22.41 -31.46
CA ARG A 1131 30.89 22.70 -30.28
C ARG A 1131 30.09 23.34 -29.14
N GLU A 1132 29.13 24.23 -29.43
CA GLU A 1132 28.19 24.77 -28.43
C GLU A 1132 27.28 23.67 -27.84
N LYS A 1133 26.83 22.73 -28.67
CA LYS A 1133 26.08 21.56 -28.19
C LYS A 1133 26.94 20.67 -27.31
N LEU A 1134 28.20 20.43 -27.69
CA LEU A 1134 29.15 19.66 -26.89
C LEU A 1134 29.46 20.36 -25.57
N GLU A 1135 29.68 21.68 -25.55
CA GLU A 1135 29.82 22.47 -24.32
C GLU A 1135 28.60 22.29 -23.40
N ARG A 1136 27.39 22.31 -23.97
CA ARG A 1136 26.16 22.09 -23.18
C ARG A 1136 26.02 20.66 -22.66
N LEU A 1137 26.47 19.66 -23.41
CA LEU A 1137 26.37 18.25 -23.02
C LEU A 1137 27.48 17.81 -22.04
N SER A 1138 28.67 18.37 -22.22
CA SER A 1138 29.89 18.03 -21.46
C SER A 1138 30.14 18.96 -20.26
N GLY A 1139 29.64 20.20 -20.31
CA GLY A 1139 29.99 21.26 -19.35
C GLY A 1139 31.40 21.84 -19.56
N VAL A 1140 32.13 21.40 -20.59
CA VAL A 1140 33.47 21.89 -20.93
C VAL A 1140 33.35 23.20 -21.70
N PRO A 1141 34.00 24.30 -21.26
CA PRO A 1141 33.92 25.58 -21.94
C PRO A 1141 34.32 25.49 -23.41
N PHE A 1142 33.65 26.25 -24.28
CA PHE A 1142 33.92 26.27 -25.72
C PHE A 1142 35.40 26.40 -26.10
N ALA A 1143 36.18 27.14 -25.29
CA ALA A 1143 37.61 27.38 -25.51
C ALA A 1143 38.50 26.14 -25.29
N ASP A 1144 38.01 25.15 -24.53
CA ASP A 1144 38.77 23.96 -24.12
C ASP A 1144 38.41 22.71 -24.93
N ILE A 1145 37.38 22.79 -25.79
CA ILE A 1145 36.99 21.71 -26.70
C ILE A 1145 37.85 21.80 -27.97
N THR A 1146 38.81 20.89 -28.12
CA THR A 1146 39.71 20.81 -29.29
C THR A 1146 39.25 19.74 -30.28
N GLU A 1147 39.91 19.58 -31.43
CA GLU A 1147 39.59 18.46 -32.36
C GLU A 1147 40.11 17.12 -31.82
N ASP A 1148 41.17 17.11 -31.02
CA ASP A 1148 41.73 15.90 -30.42
C ASP A 1148 40.94 15.41 -29.19
N SER A 1149 39.96 16.19 -28.71
CA SER A 1149 39.16 15.86 -27.55
C SER A 1149 38.30 14.62 -27.81
N HIS A 1150 38.47 13.58 -26.99
CA HIS A 1150 37.69 12.35 -27.06
C HIS A 1150 36.26 12.58 -26.52
N LEU A 1151 35.24 12.16 -27.27
CA LEU A 1151 33.82 12.39 -26.96
C LEU A 1151 33.41 11.73 -25.62
N TYR A 1152 33.91 10.53 -25.37
CA TYR A 1152 33.59 9.77 -24.16
C TYR A 1152 34.56 10.08 -23.00
N ASP A 1153 35.87 9.97 -23.22
CA ASP A 1153 36.89 10.15 -22.18
C ASP A 1153 37.09 11.61 -21.75
N ASP A 1154 37.27 12.54 -22.71
CA ASP A 1154 37.56 13.95 -22.40
C ASP A 1154 36.28 14.76 -22.14
N LEU A 1155 35.23 14.53 -22.93
CA LEU A 1155 33.97 15.27 -22.84
C LEU A 1155 32.89 14.57 -22.01
N GLY A 1156 33.11 13.32 -21.57
CA GLY A 1156 32.21 12.63 -20.64
C GLY A 1156 30.80 12.37 -21.19
N LEU A 1157 30.64 12.22 -22.51
CA LEU A 1157 29.36 11.83 -23.09
C LEU A 1157 29.05 10.37 -22.69
N ASP A 1158 27.88 10.13 -22.10
CA ASP A 1158 27.36 8.78 -21.87
C ASP A 1158 26.49 8.32 -23.05
N SER A 1159 26.01 7.07 -23.00
CA SER A 1159 25.16 6.50 -24.06
C SER A 1159 23.91 7.33 -24.38
N LEU A 1160 23.35 8.07 -23.40
CA LEU A 1160 22.16 8.92 -23.61
C LEU A 1160 22.54 10.30 -24.15
N LYS A 1161 23.63 10.90 -23.67
CA LYS A 1161 24.17 12.17 -24.19
C LYS A 1161 24.67 12.03 -25.62
N ALA A 1162 25.27 10.88 -25.96
CA ALA A 1162 25.64 10.54 -27.33
C ALA A 1162 24.41 10.48 -28.23
N ILE A 1163 23.30 9.88 -27.77
CA ILE A 1163 22.03 9.90 -28.50
C ILE A 1163 21.49 11.34 -28.63
N GLU A 1164 21.56 12.16 -27.59
CA GLU A 1164 21.12 13.56 -27.65
C GLU A 1164 21.96 14.38 -28.64
N LEU A 1165 23.28 14.13 -28.71
CA LEU A 1165 24.17 14.73 -29.69
C LEU A 1165 23.81 14.28 -31.12
N LEU A 1166 23.62 12.99 -31.35
CA LEU A 1166 23.23 12.44 -32.65
C LEU A 1166 21.87 12.98 -33.13
N LEU A 1167 20.89 13.09 -32.22
CA LEU A 1167 19.59 13.69 -32.52
C LEU A 1167 19.71 15.18 -32.86
N PHE A 1168 20.60 15.91 -32.19
CA PHE A 1168 20.89 17.31 -32.52
C PHE A 1168 21.47 17.43 -33.93
N LEU A 1169 22.45 16.59 -34.28
CA LEU A 1169 23.05 16.57 -35.62
C LEU A 1169 22.00 16.26 -36.69
N GLU A 1170 21.15 15.25 -36.44
CA GLU A 1170 20.11 14.83 -37.38
C GLU A 1170 19.00 15.87 -37.54
N HIS A 1171 18.58 16.53 -36.45
CA HIS A 1171 17.39 17.37 -36.46
C HIS A 1171 17.68 18.87 -36.62
N GLU A 1172 18.79 19.36 -36.10
CA GLU A 1172 19.15 20.78 -36.18
C GLU A 1172 20.12 21.06 -37.31
N LEU A 1173 21.03 20.12 -37.61
CA LEU A 1173 22.01 20.28 -38.68
C LEU A 1173 21.70 19.44 -39.94
N ALA A 1174 20.66 18.60 -39.91
CA ALA A 1174 20.27 17.70 -41.00
C ALA A 1174 21.35 16.68 -41.40
N ILE A 1175 22.17 16.26 -40.44
CA ILE A 1175 23.28 15.31 -40.62
C ILE A 1175 22.96 14.03 -39.86
N SER A 1176 22.73 12.94 -40.59
CA SER A 1176 22.45 11.63 -40.01
C SER A 1176 23.65 10.70 -40.16
N PHE A 1177 23.83 9.82 -39.17
CA PHE A 1177 24.86 8.79 -39.13
C PHE A 1177 24.17 7.42 -39.12
N ASP A 1178 24.69 6.46 -39.88
CA ASP A 1178 24.36 5.05 -39.67
C ASP A 1178 25.00 4.54 -38.36
N ASP A 1179 24.53 3.39 -37.88
CA ASP A 1179 24.93 2.86 -36.56
C ASP A 1179 26.42 2.48 -36.52
N GLU A 1180 27.02 2.11 -37.66
CA GLU A 1180 28.44 1.76 -37.78
C GLU A 1180 29.33 3.01 -37.72
N THR A 1181 28.98 4.06 -38.48
CA THR A 1181 29.67 5.35 -38.45
C THR A 1181 29.52 6.00 -37.06
N ALA A 1182 28.32 5.98 -36.46
CA ALA A 1182 28.08 6.54 -35.14
C ALA A 1182 28.90 5.84 -34.03
N ALA A 1183 29.14 4.53 -34.18
CA ALA A 1183 29.99 3.76 -33.26
C ALA A 1183 31.49 4.03 -33.44
N SER A 1184 31.91 4.51 -34.62
CA SER A 1184 33.31 4.83 -34.93
C SER A 1184 33.75 6.25 -34.55
N LEU A 1185 32.83 7.10 -34.10
CA LEU A 1185 33.13 8.48 -33.70
C LEU A 1185 33.70 8.49 -32.27
N GLU A 1186 35.02 8.62 -32.15
CA GLU A 1186 35.73 8.63 -30.88
C GLU A 1186 36.10 10.06 -30.44
N THR A 1187 36.43 10.95 -31.38
CA THR A 1187 36.85 12.34 -31.09
C THR A 1187 35.93 13.42 -31.67
N VAL A 1188 36.07 14.65 -31.15
CA VAL A 1188 35.42 15.85 -31.72
C VAL A 1188 35.91 16.10 -33.14
N GLY A 1189 37.16 15.77 -33.46
CA GLY A 1189 37.75 15.84 -34.79
C GLY A 1189 37.07 14.90 -35.77
N ASP A 1190 36.80 13.66 -35.38
CA ASP A 1190 36.06 12.69 -36.21
C ASP A 1190 34.64 13.20 -36.49
N LEU A 1191 33.98 13.71 -35.44
CA LEU A 1191 32.64 14.26 -35.54
C LEU A 1191 32.57 15.47 -36.47
N LEU A 1192 33.50 16.41 -36.31
CA LEU A 1192 33.56 17.61 -37.15
C LEU A 1192 34.00 17.29 -38.57
N THR A 1193 34.83 16.27 -38.78
CA THR A 1193 35.22 15.80 -40.11
C THR A 1193 34.04 15.23 -40.87
N GLU A 1194 33.20 14.42 -40.23
CA GLU A 1194 31.96 13.94 -40.86
C GLU A 1194 30.94 15.06 -41.11
N VAL A 1195 30.84 16.02 -40.17
CA VAL A 1195 29.98 17.21 -40.32
C VAL A 1195 30.47 18.10 -41.48
N ARG A 1196 31.78 18.22 -41.68
CA ARG A 1196 32.40 18.91 -42.83
C ARG A 1196 32.15 18.16 -44.14
N GLY A 1197 32.34 16.84 -44.14
CA GLY A 1197 32.19 15.98 -45.31
C GLY A 1197 30.75 15.94 -45.85
N ARG A 1198 29.76 16.03 -44.96
CA ARG A 1198 28.32 16.00 -45.31
C ARG A 1198 27.69 17.38 -45.45
N GLY A 1199 28.36 18.45 -45.01
CA GLY A 1199 27.89 19.84 -45.11
C GLY A 1199 28.15 20.55 -46.45
N ARG A 1200 28.93 19.94 -47.37
CA ARG A 1200 29.23 20.47 -48.72
C ARG A 1200 28.84 19.46 -49.80
N GLY A 1201 27.56 19.34 -50.15
CA GLY A 1201 27.14 18.54 -51.30
C GLY A 1201 25.62 18.50 -51.55
N ASP A 1202 25.22 19.10 -52.67
CA ASP A 1202 23.99 18.86 -53.45
C ASP A 1202 22.60 18.98 -52.79
N ALA A 1203 22.14 20.23 -52.70
CA ALA A 1203 20.72 20.54 -52.75
C ALA A 1203 20.20 20.41 -54.19
N ARG A 1204 19.62 19.24 -54.54
CA ARG A 1204 18.45 19.10 -55.45
C ARG A 1204 18.03 17.63 -55.59
N PRO A 1205 16.77 17.30 -55.25
CA PRO A 1205 16.01 16.30 -55.99
C PRO A 1205 14.92 16.99 -56.82
N GLN A 1206 14.88 16.58 -58.09
CA GLN A 1206 13.92 16.98 -59.11
C GLN A 1206 12.47 16.72 -58.67
N ARG A 1207 11.59 17.71 -58.83
CA ARG A 1207 10.14 17.51 -58.77
C ARG A 1207 9.64 17.06 -60.15
N ALA A 1208 9.05 15.88 -60.22
CA ALA A 1208 8.17 15.48 -61.31
C ALA A 1208 6.86 16.30 -61.25
N PRO A 1209 6.25 16.67 -62.40
CA PRO A 1209 5.07 17.51 -62.42
C PRO A 1209 3.80 16.69 -62.16
N VAL A 1210 2.94 17.16 -61.26
CA VAL A 1210 1.55 16.71 -61.18
C VAL A 1210 0.65 17.81 -61.72
N GLU A 1211 -0.15 17.42 -62.70
CA GLU A 1211 -1.05 18.24 -63.49
C GLU A 1211 -2.13 18.94 -62.66
N ARG A 1212 -2.51 20.12 -63.17
CA ARG A 1212 -3.63 20.94 -62.72
C ARG A 1212 -4.96 20.28 -63.08
N ALA A 1213 -5.88 20.19 -62.12
CA ALA A 1213 -7.31 20.13 -62.40
C ALA A 1213 -8.01 21.34 -61.75
N SER A 1214 -8.73 22.08 -62.57
CA SER A 1214 -9.36 23.37 -62.32
C SER A 1214 -10.81 23.27 -61.84
N ASN A 1215 -11.19 24.25 -61.02
CA ASN A 1215 -12.50 24.93 -60.91
C ASN A 1215 -13.78 24.17 -60.51
N GLY A 1216 -14.38 24.62 -59.40
CA GLY A 1216 -15.79 24.45 -59.06
C GLY A 1216 -16.25 25.49 -58.01
N ARG A 1217 -17.15 26.39 -58.42
CA ARG A 1217 -17.55 27.66 -57.78
C ARG A 1217 -18.31 27.54 -56.43
N ARG A 1218 -18.13 28.56 -55.57
CA ARG A 1218 -19.04 28.95 -54.47
C ARG A 1218 -20.38 29.51 -55.00
N PRO A 1219 -21.43 29.51 -54.16
CA PRO A 1219 -22.34 30.66 -54.06
C PRO A 1219 -22.33 31.30 -52.66
N ARG A 1220 -22.58 32.60 -52.66
CA ARG A 1220 -22.72 33.52 -51.51
C ARG A 1220 -24.12 33.41 -50.88
N ALA A 1221 -24.18 33.78 -49.60
CA ALA A 1221 -25.38 33.96 -48.78
C ALA A 1221 -26.31 35.11 -49.25
N PRO A 1222 -27.54 35.15 -48.72
CA PRO A 1222 -28.22 36.38 -48.36
C PRO A 1222 -28.43 36.48 -46.83
N GLY A 1223 -28.28 37.69 -46.29
CA GLY A 1223 -28.58 38.00 -44.90
C GLY A 1223 -29.97 38.62 -44.70
N ILE A 1224 -30.41 38.70 -43.44
CA ILE A 1224 -30.80 39.92 -42.69
C ILE A 1224 -31.77 39.56 -41.53
N ARG A 1225 -31.41 40.04 -40.31
CA ARG A 1225 -32.16 40.56 -39.12
C ARG A 1225 -33.65 40.16 -38.95
N SER A 1226 -34.22 39.92 -37.77
CA SER A 1226 -34.21 40.71 -36.51
C SER A 1226 -34.89 39.88 -35.38
N ALA A 1227 -34.39 39.87 -34.13
CA ALA A 1227 -34.82 40.63 -32.95
C ALA A 1227 -36.23 40.31 -32.36
N LEU A 1228 -36.25 39.78 -31.12
CA LEU A 1228 -37.36 39.91 -30.16
C LEU A 1228 -36.77 40.20 -28.74
N PRO A 1229 -37.54 40.86 -27.83
CA PRO A 1229 -37.03 41.80 -26.83
C PRO A 1229 -36.59 41.24 -25.47
N TYR A 1230 -35.78 42.04 -24.76
CA TYR A 1230 -35.18 41.81 -23.43
C TYR A 1230 -36.16 41.48 -22.28
N ALA A 1231 -37.46 41.68 -22.47
CA ALA A 1231 -38.50 41.53 -21.43
C ALA A 1231 -38.98 40.08 -21.20
N GLN A 1232 -38.57 39.12 -22.02
CA GLN A 1232 -39.03 37.72 -21.93
C GLN A 1232 -38.00 36.72 -21.38
N ARG A 1233 -36.89 37.20 -20.81
CA ARG A 1233 -35.86 36.33 -20.19
C ARG A 1233 -36.14 36.17 -18.69
N LYS A 1234 -36.33 34.92 -18.23
CA LYS A 1234 -36.69 34.56 -16.85
C LYS A 1234 -35.48 34.68 -15.87
N PRO A 1235 -35.74 34.87 -14.56
CA PRO A 1235 -34.95 35.78 -13.69
C PRO A 1235 -33.69 35.23 -12.99
N LEU A 1236 -33.17 34.04 -13.35
CA LEU A 1236 -32.02 33.44 -12.65
C LEU A 1236 -30.66 33.69 -13.30
N ASP A 1237 -30.64 34.27 -14.52
CA ASP A 1237 -29.41 34.68 -15.22
C ASP A 1237 -29.06 36.18 -15.00
N ARG A 1238 -29.76 36.88 -14.10
CA ARG A 1238 -29.63 38.34 -13.91
C ARG A 1238 -29.05 38.80 -12.57
N MET A 1239 -28.67 37.90 -11.68
CA MET A 1239 -28.06 38.30 -10.41
C MET A 1239 -26.75 37.54 -10.17
N LEU A 1240 -25.66 38.29 -10.24
CA LEU A 1240 -24.42 38.13 -9.46
C LEU A 1240 -23.25 37.38 -10.11
N LEU A 1241 -22.85 37.90 -11.28
CA LEU A 1241 -21.48 38.39 -11.45
C LEU A 1241 -21.48 39.89 -11.11
N GLY A 1242 -20.66 40.28 -10.13
CA GLY A 1242 -20.21 41.66 -9.95
C GLY A 1242 -20.47 42.25 -8.56
N THR A 1243 -19.52 42.08 -7.64
CA THR A 1243 -18.70 43.16 -7.05
C THR A 1243 -17.65 42.59 -6.09
N ALA A 1244 -16.41 43.07 -6.26
CA ALA A 1244 -15.21 42.99 -5.41
C ALA A 1244 -14.52 41.62 -5.25
#